data_AF-A0A2G9MRI4-F1
#
_entry.id   AF-A0A2G9MRI4-F1
#
_cell.length_a   1.000
_cell.length_b   1.000
_cell.length_c   1.000
_cell.angle_alpha   90.00
_cell.angle_beta   90.00
_cell.angle_gamma   90.00
#
_symmetry.space_group_name_H-M   'P 1'
#
loop_
_entity.id
_entity.type
_entity.pdbx_description
1 polymer ?
#
loop_
_entity_poly.entity_id
_entity_poly.type
_entity_poly.pdbx_seq_one_letter_code
_entity_poly.pdbx_strand_id
1 'polypeptide(L)'
;MEVNELIKNFVEFLEKYYQVELLEKIRKGDRFLIVDFRTLIKFNPEIGDILLDEPEETLKAFELSVEQLNPKIKNFVIRVNNLPESSQVFIRNIRSKHLNKFLTLEGVVRRKSDVRPHVTSARFECPSCGNTLSLLQLDNKFKEPSRCSCGRKGKFRLLSKELVDAQGLVLEEIPEKLDGGEQPKRLDIFLKNDLVSPLSEKRTNPGSRIVISGVIKEIPIITRSGAQSTKFDLVFEANCVDSVEEDFSDITINKEEKEKIIELSKDPRLFGKLVSSVAPSIYGHEKIKEALMLQLVGGVRKVRDDGGITRGDIHMLLVGDPGGGKCVDGNTEILLANGKSSKIKDIVENALKKNKNIIDDGTYSKINELVFAMNYEGKIEKKKATIAWKRKSPGKMLVFRTQTGKEIIVTPTHPFFISQNGFITSKKAKDFKEGEFIATPRKINLKGKNELDIKFELGKTCNLKKISIPKKINPELSRFLAYVIGDGYVQKRKSSWMITFTNNNEELLDDFGCCTKKLFGLNVKKRKPHKGKTAVEVYTCSTNLGRFLYKLNPSILEKSAEKRIPSVIKISSETNIKNFISAFLDCEADVSKDKRRINISSASKELVKDLQFLIQRLGIISQIGKKNGGVNGWKKTYYILRVSGIEAVKLVKAIPFLNKKFKYVNDVSNGIFNTNLDVVPNLNRVFIDLRKKMNVCQNSLGIARTSYQHYERGDRLPSRSKLYQIISHLKKKKLFLTEIARLDLLSTSDIFWDKIEMIKEIPPLSQWVYDLQVEDVHNFIANNIFVHNSQLLKRVGTIGLKARYVTGRGASGAGLTATVVKDEFIQGWSLEAGA
;
A
#
# COMPACT_ATOMS: atom_id res chain seq x y z
N MET A 1 30.79 -8.78 -38.03
CA MET A 1 30.12 -8.99 -39.32
C MET A 1 30.71 -8.03 -40.34
N GLU A 2 30.85 -8.43 -41.60
CA GLU A 2 31.29 -7.49 -42.65
C GLU A 2 30.16 -6.49 -42.98
N VAL A 3 30.51 -5.26 -43.40
CA VAL A 3 29.53 -4.19 -43.72
C VAL A 3 28.48 -4.64 -44.75
N ASN A 4 28.88 -5.44 -45.74
CA ASN A 4 27.96 -5.97 -46.75
C ASN A 4 26.92 -6.95 -46.19
N GLU A 5 27.28 -7.70 -45.14
CA GLU A 5 26.38 -8.61 -44.45
C GLU A 5 25.39 -7.85 -43.57
N LEU A 6 25.84 -6.80 -42.89
CA LEU A 6 24.98 -5.87 -42.14
C LEU A 6 23.92 -5.23 -43.05
N ILE A 7 24.33 -4.73 -44.23
CA ILE A 7 23.41 -4.12 -45.19
C ILE A 7 22.32 -5.11 -45.61
N LYS A 8 22.68 -6.35 -45.97
CA LYS A 8 21.71 -7.39 -46.35
C LYS A 8 20.70 -7.69 -45.25
N ASN A 9 21.18 -7.83 -44.01
CA ASN A 9 20.30 -8.08 -42.87
C ASN A 9 19.34 -6.91 -42.59
N PHE A 10 19.79 -5.66 -42.78
CA PHE A 10 18.91 -4.49 -42.65
C PHE A 10 17.88 -4.41 -43.78
N VAL A 11 18.23 -4.81 -45.01
CA VAL A 11 17.26 -4.93 -46.12
C VAL A 11 16.14 -5.91 -45.74
N GLU A 12 16.50 -7.12 -45.29
CA GLU A 12 15.52 -8.13 -44.86
C GLU A 12 14.65 -7.65 -43.69
N PHE A 13 15.26 -6.95 -42.73
CA PHE A 13 14.56 -6.37 -41.59
C PHE A 13 13.51 -5.33 -42.02
N LEU A 14 13.88 -4.41 -42.92
CA LEU A 14 12.99 -3.37 -43.42
C LEU A 14 11.83 -3.97 -44.22
N GLU A 15 12.09 -4.94 -45.08
CA GLU A 15 11.05 -5.63 -45.85
C GLU A 15 10.05 -6.36 -44.94
N LYS A 16 10.54 -6.99 -43.87
CA LYS A 16 9.70 -7.79 -42.98
C LYS A 16 8.82 -6.95 -42.04
N TYR A 17 9.35 -5.87 -41.47
CA TYR A 17 8.68 -5.15 -40.38
C TYR A 17 8.23 -3.73 -40.74
N TYR A 18 8.92 -3.02 -41.61
CA TYR A 18 8.72 -1.58 -41.83
C TYR A 18 8.40 -1.20 -43.29
N GLN A 19 8.15 -2.16 -44.17
CA GLN A 19 7.93 -1.91 -45.60
C GLN A 19 6.79 -0.92 -45.87
N VAL A 20 5.65 -1.11 -45.18
CA VAL A 20 4.46 -0.24 -45.35
C VAL A 20 4.75 1.18 -44.86
N GLU A 21 5.32 1.32 -43.68
CA GLU A 21 5.64 2.62 -43.07
C GLU A 21 6.68 3.38 -43.90
N LEU A 22 7.71 2.69 -44.39
CA LEU A 22 8.72 3.26 -45.26
C LEU A 22 8.07 3.85 -46.53
N LEU A 23 7.21 3.10 -47.20
CA LEU A 23 6.49 3.57 -48.39
C LEU A 23 5.56 4.76 -48.10
N GLU A 24 4.88 4.76 -46.95
CA GLU A 24 4.05 5.90 -46.54
C GLU A 24 4.87 7.16 -46.27
N LYS A 25 6.01 7.03 -45.58
CA LYS A 25 6.93 8.14 -45.30
C LYS A 25 7.49 8.74 -46.59
N ILE A 26 7.89 7.89 -47.53
CA ILE A 26 8.36 8.31 -48.85
C ILE A 26 7.26 9.08 -49.61
N ARG A 27 6.00 8.60 -49.58
CA ARG A 27 4.86 9.27 -50.22
C ARG A 27 4.59 10.66 -49.62
N LYS A 28 4.78 10.82 -48.31
CA LYS A 28 4.62 12.11 -47.61
C LYS A 28 5.80 13.06 -47.82
N GLY A 29 6.91 12.58 -48.39
CA GLY A 29 8.14 13.36 -48.60
C GLY A 29 9.05 13.41 -47.37
N ASP A 30 8.76 12.63 -46.33
CA ASP A 30 9.61 12.51 -45.14
C ASP A 30 10.90 11.76 -45.51
N ARG A 31 12.06 12.26 -45.04
CA ARG A 31 13.38 11.65 -45.27
C ARG A 31 13.94 10.90 -44.05
N PHE A 32 13.06 10.45 -43.16
CA PHE A 32 13.47 9.71 -41.97
C PHE A 32 12.47 8.60 -41.63
N LEU A 33 12.95 7.56 -40.95
CA LEU A 33 12.15 6.47 -40.38
C LEU A 33 12.54 6.26 -38.93
N ILE A 34 11.54 6.12 -38.06
CA ILE A 34 11.73 5.76 -36.65
C ILE A 34 11.59 4.24 -36.53
N VAL A 35 12.60 3.60 -35.95
CA VAL A 35 12.70 2.15 -35.79
C VAL A 35 12.78 1.81 -34.30
N ASP A 36 11.93 0.89 -33.86
CA ASP A 36 11.98 0.35 -32.49
C ASP A 36 13.14 -0.65 -32.35
N PHE A 37 14.08 -0.35 -31.44
CA PHE A 37 15.23 -1.20 -31.12
C PHE A 37 14.81 -2.59 -30.62
N ARG A 38 13.65 -2.73 -29.96
CA ARG A 38 13.13 -4.03 -29.50
C ARG A 38 12.77 -4.94 -30.67
N THR A 39 12.30 -4.36 -31.78
CA THR A 39 12.01 -5.12 -33.00
C THR A 39 13.31 -5.58 -33.67
N LEU A 40 14.36 -4.75 -33.61
CA LEU A 40 15.69 -5.10 -34.12
C LEU A 40 16.31 -6.27 -33.34
N ILE A 41 16.30 -6.24 -32.00
CA ILE A 41 16.78 -7.37 -31.18
C ILE A 41 16.00 -8.66 -31.47
N LYS A 42 14.67 -8.56 -31.60
CA LYS A 42 13.82 -9.73 -31.92
C LYS A 42 14.18 -10.37 -33.26
N PHE A 43 14.67 -9.56 -34.22
CA PHE A 43 15.11 -10.06 -35.50
C PHE A 43 16.50 -10.68 -35.41
N ASN A 44 17.48 -9.92 -34.91
CA ASN A 44 18.84 -10.41 -34.72
C ASN A 44 19.50 -9.69 -33.52
N PRO A 45 19.77 -10.41 -32.40
CA PRO A 45 20.44 -9.84 -31.23
C PRO A 45 21.85 -9.29 -31.52
N GLU A 46 22.61 -9.94 -32.40
CA GLU A 46 24.00 -9.54 -32.70
C GLU A 46 24.05 -8.14 -33.32
N ILE A 47 23.10 -7.80 -34.20
CA ILE A 47 23.00 -6.46 -34.79
C ILE A 47 22.67 -5.41 -33.73
N GLY A 48 21.84 -5.78 -32.75
CA GLY A 48 21.52 -4.92 -31.61
C GLY A 48 22.76 -4.57 -30.78
N ASP A 49 23.61 -5.55 -30.50
CA ASP A 49 24.86 -5.35 -29.74
C ASP A 49 25.86 -4.49 -30.54
N ILE A 50 26.04 -4.76 -31.84
CA ILE A 50 26.91 -3.97 -32.72
C ILE A 50 26.42 -2.51 -32.80
N LEU A 51 25.10 -2.27 -32.87
CA LEU A 51 24.56 -0.91 -32.88
C LEU A 51 24.85 -0.13 -31.59
N LEU A 52 24.90 -0.80 -30.44
CA LEU A 52 25.20 -0.16 -29.16
C LEU A 52 26.69 0.18 -29.01
N ASP A 53 27.58 -0.67 -29.53
CA ASP A 53 29.03 -0.51 -29.43
C ASP A 53 29.63 0.34 -30.57
N GLU A 54 29.14 0.20 -31.81
CA GLU A 54 29.61 0.89 -33.02
C GLU A 54 28.45 1.56 -33.79
N PRO A 55 27.79 2.57 -33.19
CA PRO A 55 26.58 3.18 -33.76
C PRO A 55 26.79 3.89 -35.09
N GLU A 56 27.93 4.54 -35.31
CA GLU A 56 28.14 5.34 -36.53
C GLU A 56 28.19 4.48 -37.79
N GLU A 57 29.00 3.42 -37.76
CA GLU A 57 29.13 2.49 -38.88
C GLU A 57 27.82 1.72 -39.10
N THR A 58 27.18 1.29 -38.01
CA THR A 58 25.93 0.53 -38.07
C THR A 58 24.77 1.35 -38.60
N LEU A 59 24.57 2.58 -38.09
CA LEU A 59 23.54 3.49 -38.61
C LEU A 59 23.81 3.82 -40.08
N LYS A 60 25.08 3.98 -40.48
CA LYS A 60 25.39 4.27 -41.88
C LYS A 60 25.09 3.09 -42.80
N ALA A 61 25.42 1.87 -42.38
CA ALA A 61 25.03 0.66 -43.10
C ALA A 61 23.50 0.53 -43.20
N PHE A 62 22.78 0.93 -42.15
CA PHE A 62 21.33 0.94 -42.14
C PHE A 62 20.76 1.97 -43.15
N GLU A 63 21.30 3.20 -43.20
CA GLU A 63 20.91 4.19 -44.21
C GLU A 63 21.14 3.68 -45.65
N LEU A 64 22.29 3.05 -45.90
CA LEU A 64 22.62 2.47 -47.21
C LEU A 64 21.66 1.34 -47.61
N SER A 65 21.14 0.56 -46.65
CA SER A 65 20.14 -0.48 -46.94
C SER A 65 18.83 0.10 -47.50
N VAL A 66 18.44 1.29 -47.09
CA VAL A 66 17.27 2.00 -47.64
C VAL A 66 17.53 2.46 -49.07
N GLU A 67 18.74 2.96 -49.34
CA GLU A 67 19.15 3.36 -50.70
C GLU A 67 19.19 2.16 -51.65
N GLN A 68 19.58 0.98 -51.16
CA GLN A 68 19.55 -0.27 -51.93
C GLN A 68 18.14 -0.73 -52.27
N LEU A 69 17.18 -0.59 -51.33
CA LEU A 69 15.77 -0.91 -51.58
C LEU A 69 15.12 0.02 -52.61
N ASN A 70 15.50 1.30 -52.61
CA ASN A 70 15.01 2.26 -53.59
C ASN A 70 16.08 3.31 -53.96
N PRO A 71 16.76 3.14 -55.10
CA PRO A 71 17.87 4.01 -55.53
C PRO A 71 17.49 5.49 -55.78
N LYS A 72 16.19 5.80 -55.84
CA LYS A 72 15.70 7.19 -55.99
C LYS A 72 15.77 7.98 -54.68
N ILE A 73 15.95 7.30 -53.54
CA ILE A 73 16.03 7.91 -52.22
C ILE A 73 17.51 8.14 -51.91
N LYS A 74 17.86 9.39 -51.61
CA LYS A 74 19.21 9.78 -51.15
C LYS A 74 19.09 10.56 -49.85
N ASN A 75 20.06 10.38 -48.96
CA ASN A 75 20.14 11.06 -47.66
C ASN A 75 18.92 10.77 -46.75
N PHE A 76 18.53 9.50 -46.65
CA PHE A 76 17.48 9.05 -45.73
C PHE A 76 18.09 8.73 -44.36
N VAL A 77 17.48 9.23 -43.28
CA VAL A 77 18.03 9.12 -41.92
C VAL A 77 17.26 8.08 -41.11
N ILE A 78 17.98 7.15 -40.48
CA ILE A 78 17.38 6.18 -39.55
C ILE A 78 17.45 6.71 -38.12
N ARG A 79 16.30 6.70 -37.46
CA ARG A 79 16.11 7.13 -36.07
C ARG A 79 15.75 5.90 -35.25
N VAL A 80 16.43 5.66 -34.12
CA VAL A 80 16.21 4.48 -33.28
C VAL A 80 15.72 4.90 -31.90
N ASN A 81 14.58 4.36 -31.49
CA ASN A 81 14.00 4.58 -30.16
C ASN A 81 13.92 3.27 -29.35
N ASN A 82 13.49 3.36 -28.09
CA ASN A 82 13.31 2.21 -27.19
C ASN A 82 14.57 1.36 -26.94
N LEU A 83 15.72 2.01 -26.81
CA LEU A 83 16.97 1.37 -26.35
C LEU A 83 16.79 0.68 -24.98
N PRO A 84 17.64 -0.32 -24.66
CA PRO A 84 17.51 -1.09 -23.43
C PRO A 84 17.84 -0.23 -22.20
N GLU A 85 17.25 -0.55 -21.05
CA GLU A 85 17.51 0.19 -19.81
C GLU A 85 19.00 0.17 -19.41
N SER A 86 19.77 -0.83 -19.86
CA SER A 86 21.21 -0.92 -19.64
C SER A 86 22.02 0.18 -20.33
N SER A 87 21.52 0.80 -21.40
CA SER A 87 22.17 1.93 -22.09
C SER A 87 21.74 3.28 -21.52
N GLN A 88 20.85 3.30 -20.52
CA GLN A 88 20.43 4.53 -19.85
C GLN A 88 21.48 4.96 -18.82
N VAL A 89 22.02 6.17 -18.99
CA VAL A 89 23.10 6.70 -18.14
C VAL A 89 22.72 8.09 -17.64
N PHE A 90 22.90 8.35 -16.35
CA PHE A 90 22.80 9.72 -15.83
C PHE A 90 23.97 10.57 -16.33
N ILE A 91 23.73 11.84 -16.66
CA ILE A 91 24.76 12.77 -17.18
C ILE A 91 26.00 12.77 -16.29
N ARG A 92 25.82 12.72 -14.96
CA ARG A 92 26.92 12.65 -13.98
C ARG A 92 27.79 11.40 -14.05
N ASN A 93 27.28 10.31 -14.60
CA ASN A 93 27.93 9.00 -14.68
C ASN A 93 28.66 8.80 -16.01
N ILE A 94 28.59 9.76 -16.92
CA ILE A 94 29.35 9.73 -18.17
C ILE A 94 30.85 9.73 -17.87
N ARG A 95 31.60 8.82 -18.52
CA ARG A 95 33.03 8.52 -18.34
C ARG A 95 33.60 8.08 -19.69
N SER A 96 34.92 7.94 -19.79
CA SER A 96 35.62 7.52 -21.02
C SER A 96 35.07 6.25 -21.67
N LYS A 97 34.60 5.27 -20.88
CA LYS A 97 34.00 4.02 -21.38
C LYS A 97 32.71 4.20 -22.18
N HIS A 98 32.10 5.39 -22.12
CA HIS A 98 30.84 5.74 -22.78
C HIS A 98 31.06 6.54 -24.07
N LEU A 99 32.31 6.87 -24.41
CA LEU A 99 32.65 7.56 -25.66
C LEU A 99 32.33 6.68 -26.86
N ASN A 100 31.77 7.29 -27.90
CA ASN A 100 31.39 6.67 -29.17
C ASN A 100 30.36 5.52 -29.05
N LYS A 101 29.75 5.32 -27.88
CA LYS A 101 28.69 4.32 -27.67
C LYS A 101 27.30 4.92 -27.83
N PHE A 102 26.32 4.08 -28.15
CA PHE A 102 24.92 4.47 -28.27
C PHE A 102 24.22 4.40 -26.92
N LEU A 103 23.74 5.54 -26.43
CA LEU A 103 23.26 5.71 -25.06
C LEU A 103 21.96 6.48 -25.02
N THR A 104 21.26 6.37 -23.89
CA THR A 104 20.03 7.10 -23.61
C THR A 104 20.21 8.00 -22.40
N LEU A 105 19.87 9.28 -22.57
CA LEU A 105 19.87 10.29 -21.51
C LEU A 105 18.43 10.78 -21.27
N GLU A 106 18.09 11.01 -20.01
CA GLU A 106 16.79 11.54 -19.61
C GLU A 106 17.00 12.81 -18.79
N GLY A 107 16.30 13.89 -19.15
CA GLY A 107 16.48 15.18 -18.49
C GLY A 107 15.46 16.25 -18.90
N VAL A 108 15.66 17.45 -18.35
CA VAL A 108 14.86 18.65 -18.63
C VAL A 108 15.66 19.60 -19.52
N VAL A 109 15.01 20.12 -20.57
CA VAL A 109 15.63 21.15 -21.41
C VAL A 109 15.78 22.45 -20.65
N ARG A 110 17.01 22.94 -20.47
CA ARG A 110 17.27 24.25 -19.84
C ARG A 110 17.34 25.40 -20.84
N ARG A 111 17.98 25.17 -21.97
CA ARG A 111 18.21 26.19 -22.99
C ARG A 111 18.26 25.54 -24.36
N LYS A 112 17.74 26.26 -25.37
CA LYS A 112 17.90 25.95 -26.79
C LYS A 112 18.58 27.11 -27.51
N SER A 113 19.40 26.81 -28.51
CA SER A 113 19.93 27.81 -29.45
C SER A 113 18.95 28.03 -30.60
N ASP A 114 19.17 29.06 -31.41
CA ASP A 114 18.48 29.18 -32.70
C ASP A 114 18.94 28.07 -33.65
N VAL A 115 18.07 27.74 -34.60
CA VAL A 115 18.37 26.84 -35.71
C VAL A 115 19.36 27.52 -36.66
N ARG A 116 20.49 26.87 -36.93
CA ARG A 116 21.52 27.41 -37.83
C ARG A 116 21.97 26.34 -38.84
N PRO A 117 22.21 26.73 -40.10
CA PRO A 117 22.71 25.80 -41.11
C PRO A 117 24.18 25.42 -40.82
N HIS A 118 24.45 24.12 -40.75
CA HIS A 118 25.77 23.51 -40.56
C HIS A 118 26.25 22.87 -41.87
N VAL A 119 27.52 23.01 -42.22
CA VAL A 119 28.05 22.45 -43.48
C VAL A 119 28.38 20.97 -43.30
N THR A 120 27.82 20.09 -44.13
CA THR A 120 28.13 18.64 -44.10
C THR A 120 29.08 18.22 -45.22
N SER A 121 28.99 18.85 -46.39
CA SER A 121 29.92 18.63 -47.51
C SER A 121 30.23 19.94 -48.22
N ALA A 122 31.44 20.07 -48.75
CA ALA A 122 31.87 21.22 -49.53
C ALA A 122 32.62 20.75 -50.78
N ARG A 123 32.28 21.35 -51.93
CA ARG A 123 32.95 21.13 -53.22
C ARG A 123 33.90 22.27 -53.51
N PHE A 124 35.13 21.92 -53.86
CA PHE A 124 36.22 22.83 -54.10
C PHE A 124 36.76 22.64 -55.51
N GLU A 125 37.06 23.72 -56.21
CA GLU A 125 37.73 23.70 -57.50
C GLU A 125 39.22 24.02 -57.33
N CYS A 126 40.07 23.22 -57.96
CA CYS A 126 41.49 23.50 -58.04
C CYS A 126 41.73 24.61 -59.08
N PRO A 127 42.26 25.80 -58.69
CA PRO A 127 42.44 26.89 -59.64
C PRO A 127 43.52 26.65 -60.70
N SER A 128 44.31 25.56 -60.60
CA SER A 128 45.34 25.22 -61.60
C SER A 128 44.87 24.25 -62.68
N CYS A 129 43.90 23.38 -62.39
CA CYS A 129 43.50 22.32 -63.32
C CYS A 129 41.99 22.18 -63.49
N GLY A 130 41.19 23.02 -62.82
CA GLY A 130 39.72 22.96 -62.85
C GLY A 130 39.12 21.72 -62.17
N ASN A 131 39.95 20.83 -61.60
CA ASN A 131 39.44 19.61 -60.98
C ASN A 131 38.58 19.93 -59.74
N THR A 132 37.42 19.30 -59.66
CA THR A 132 36.46 19.46 -58.57
C THR A 132 36.68 18.39 -57.50
N LEU A 133 36.95 18.81 -56.28
CA LEU A 133 37.17 17.97 -55.10
C LEU A 133 35.99 18.15 -54.13
N SER A 134 35.23 17.10 -53.88
CA SER A 134 34.22 17.07 -52.82
C SER A 134 34.84 16.57 -51.51
N LEU A 135 34.76 17.36 -50.45
CA LEU A 135 35.17 16.97 -49.11
C LEU A 135 33.99 17.00 -48.15
N LEU A 136 33.86 15.95 -47.35
CA LEU A 136 32.97 15.94 -46.20
C LEU A 136 33.57 16.82 -45.09
N GLN A 137 32.73 17.65 -44.49
CA GLN A 137 33.07 18.58 -43.42
C GLN A 137 32.69 17.96 -42.07
N LEU A 138 33.39 16.89 -41.67
CA LEU A 138 33.07 16.13 -40.44
C LEU A 138 33.55 16.82 -39.16
N ASP A 139 34.37 17.87 -39.28
CA ASP A 139 35.00 18.57 -38.15
C ASP A 139 34.35 19.93 -37.87
N ASN A 140 34.50 20.42 -36.64
CA ASN A 140 34.04 21.75 -36.22
C ASN A 140 34.75 22.92 -36.93
N LYS A 141 35.90 22.67 -37.58
CA LYS A 141 36.61 23.65 -38.40
C LYS A 141 36.37 23.32 -39.87
N PHE A 142 35.99 24.35 -40.63
CA PHE A 142 35.87 24.23 -42.08
C PHE A 142 37.21 23.82 -42.70
N LYS A 143 37.26 22.61 -43.27
CA LYS A 143 38.46 22.01 -43.86
C LYS A 143 38.45 22.19 -45.39
N GLU A 144 39.52 22.79 -45.91
CA GLU A 144 39.78 22.82 -47.35
C GLU A 144 40.67 21.64 -47.76
N PRO A 145 40.67 21.21 -49.04
CA PRO A 145 41.60 20.19 -49.51
C PRO A 145 43.04 20.64 -49.31
N SER A 146 43.91 19.73 -48.85
CA SER A 146 45.33 20.02 -48.65
C SER A 146 46.12 19.92 -49.95
N ARG A 147 45.70 19.06 -50.88
CA ARG A 147 46.38 18.81 -52.17
C ARG A 147 45.40 18.36 -53.25
N CYS A 148 45.64 18.80 -54.48
CA CYS A 148 44.94 18.31 -55.67
C CYS A 148 45.71 17.17 -56.33
N SER A 149 45.02 16.32 -57.09
CA SER A 149 45.62 15.27 -57.93
C SER A 149 46.65 15.80 -58.93
N CYS A 150 46.56 17.06 -59.37
CA CYS A 150 47.55 17.73 -60.22
C CYS A 150 48.79 18.23 -59.46
N GLY A 151 48.91 17.95 -58.16
CA GLY A 151 50.04 18.31 -57.32
C GLY A 151 49.96 19.66 -56.60
N ARG A 152 49.00 20.55 -56.96
CA ARG A 152 48.83 21.88 -56.33
C ARG A 152 48.53 21.75 -54.83
N LYS A 153 49.27 22.52 -54.02
CA LYS A 153 49.05 22.75 -52.58
C LYS A 153 48.70 24.23 -52.39
N GLY A 154 47.69 24.56 -51.59
CA GLY A 154 47.26 25.95 -51.35
C GLY A 154 45.75 26.08 -51.19
N LYS A 155 45.23 27.31 -51.15
CA LYS A 155 43.77 27.57 -51.03
C LYS A 155 43.02 27.11 -52.28
N PHE A 156 41.90 26.44 -52.06
CA PHE A 156 41.01 25.98 -53.14
C PHE A 156 39.79 26.90 -53.25
N ARG A 157 39.21 27.01 -54.45
CA ARG A 157 38.01 27.83 -54.64
C ARG A 157 36.79 27.04 -54.20
N LEU A 158 36.05 27.52 -53.19
CA LEU A 158 34.78 26.90 -52.80
C LEU A 158 33.75 27.10 -53.92
N LEU A 159 33.23 26.01 -54.49
CA LEU A 159 32.17 26.02 -55.49
C LEU A 159 30.79 25.96 -54.83
N SER A 160 30.58 24.96 -53.99
CA SER A 160 29.29 24.72 -53.35
C SER A 160 29.46 24.10 -51.98
N LYS A 161 28.47 24.28 -51.11
CA LYS A 161 28.40 23.66 -49.79
C LYS A 161 27.00 23.09 -49.58
N GLU A 162 26.92 21.86 -49.08
CA GLU A 162 25.69 21.26 -48.60
C GLU A 162 25.51 21.63 -47.14
N LEU A 163 24.33 22.17 -46.82
CA LEU A 163 23.97 22.67 -45.50
C LEU A 163 22.88 21.77 -44.92
N VAL A 164 22.98 21.49 -43.63
CA VAL A 164 21.98 20.80 -42.82
C VAL A 164 21.62 21.66 -41.63
N ASP A 165 20.34 21.80 -41.33
CA ASP A 165 19.89 22.54 -40.15
C ASP A 165 20.33 21.82 -38.88
N ALA A 166 20.96 22.58 -37.98
CA ALA A 166 21.46 22.10 -36.70
C ALA A 166 21.06 23.04 -35.57
N GLN A 167 20.88 22.47 -34.38
CA GLN A 167 20.51 23.21 -33.18
C GLN A 167 21.21 22.63 -31.96
N GLY A 168 21.64 23.49 -31.04
CA GLY A 168 22.20 23.11 -29.75
C GLY A 168 21.15 23.20 -28.64
N LEU A 169 21.19 22.23 -27.74
CA LEU A 169 20.29 22.07 -26.60
C LEU A 169 21.11 21.80 -25.34
N VAL A 170 20.74 22.39 -24.20
CA VAL A 170 21.34 22.07 -22.90
C VAL A 170 20.35 21.24 -22.09
N LEU A 171 20.69 19.98 -21.82
CA LEU A 171 19.87 19.08 -21.00
C LEU A 171 20.42 19.03 -19.58
N GLU A 172 19.52 19.12 -18.61
CA GLU A 172 19.83 19.04 -17.18
C GLU A 172 19.17 17.81 -16.55
N GLU A 173 19.85 17.18 -15.59
CA GLU A 173 19.30 16.04 -14.85
C GLU A 173 18.02 16.41 -14.06
N ILE A 174 17.10 15.46 -13.93
CA ILE A 174 15.84 15.66 -13.21
C ILE A 174 16.12 15.73 -11.69
N PRO A 175 15.80 16.84 -10.99
CA PRO A 175 16.09 17.00 -9.56
C PRO A 175 15.40 15.96 -8.68
N GLU A 176 14.22 15.49 -9.07
CA GLU A 176 13.43 14.48 -8.34
C GLU A 176 14.12 13.11 -8.25
N LYS A 177 15.01 12.79 -9.21
CA LYS A 177 15.77 11.53 -9.25
C LYS A 177 17.12 11.63 -8.53
N LEU A 178 17.47 12.80 -7.98
CA LEU A 178 18.73 13.02 -7.27
C LEU A 178 18.57 12.76 -5.77
N ASP A 179 19.62 12.22 -5.16
CA ASP A 179 19.68 12.02 -3.72
C ASP A 179 19.99 13.35 -3.00
N GLY A 180 19.54 13.46 -1.74
CA GLY A 180 19.37 14.74 -1.02
C GLY A 180 20.54 15.74 -1.12
N GLY A 181 20.28 16.86 -1.79
CA GLY A 181 21.14 18.06 -1.79
C GLY A 181 22.15 18.16 -2.94
N GLU A 182 22.18 17.18 -3.86
CA GLU A 182 23.10 17.21 -4.99
C GLU A 182 22.68 18.21 -6.08
N GLN A 183 23.66 18.87 -6.70
CA GLN A 183 23.41 19.79 -7.81
C GLN A 183 23.24 19.00 -9.13
N PRO A 184 22.20 19.31 -9.93
CA PRO A 184 21.99 18.66 -11.21
C PRO A 184 23.08 19.05 -12.20
N LYS A 185 23.60 18.07 -12.94
CA LYS A 185 24.58 18.31 -14.00
C LYS A 185 23.92 18.58 -15.35
N ARG A 186 24.68 19.22 -16.23
CA ARG A 186 24.23 19.63 -17.57
C ARG A 186 25.13 19.03 -18.65
N LEU A 187 24.55 18.77 -19.81
CA LEU A 187 25.25 18.31 -21.00
C LEU A 187 24.72 19.03 -22.25
N ASP A 188 25.64 19.39 -23.15
CA ASP A 188 25.29 19.95 -24.45
C ASP A 188 24.93 18.85 -25.45
N ILE A 189 23.78 19.00 -26.08
CA ILE A 189 23.22 18.09 -27.07
C ILE A 189 23.10 18.81 -28.41
N PHE A 190 23.48 18.12 -29.48
CA PHE A 190 23.35 18.61 -30.85
C PHE A 190 22.28 17.83 -31.59
N LEU A 191 21.32 18.57 -32.15
CA LEU A 191 20.24 18.09 -33.00
C LEU A 191 20.56 18.45 -34.46
N LYS A 192 20.22 17.54 -35.40
CA LYS A 192 20.43 17.71 -36.85
C LYS A 192 19.21 17.22 -37.64
N ASN A 193 19.04 17.75 -38.85
CA ASN A 193 18.01 17.35 -39.81
C ASN A 193 16.58 17.54 -39.25
N ASP A 194 15.74 16.49 -39.32
CA ASP A 194 14.33 16.44 -38.91
C ASP A 194 14.08 16.71 -37.41
N LEU A 195 15.09 16.49 -36.56
CA LEU A 195 15.00 16.81 -35.12
C LEU A 195 14.89 18.32 -34.87
N VAL A 196 15.17 19.14 -35.87
CA VAL A 196 15.10 20.60 -35.82
C VAL A 196 13.87 21.14 -36.57
N SER A 197 12.96 20.26 -37.00
CA SER A 197 11.71 20.67 -37.65
C SER A 197 10.84 21.50 -36.69
N PRO A 198 9.93 22.37 -37.19
CA PRO A 198 9.05 23.18 -36.34
C PRO A 198 8.18 22.36 -35.36
N LEU A 199 7.89 21.09 -35.69
CA LEU A 199 7.16 20.19 -34.80
C LEU A 199 8.08 19.65 -33.69
N SER A 200 9.28 19.20 -34.05
CA SER A 200 10.30 18.74 -33.10
C SER A 200 10.78 19.87 -32.18
N GLU A 201 10.80 21.10 -32.67
CA GLU A 201 11.16 22.29 -31.89
C GLU A 201 10.15 22.59 -30.77
N LYS A 202 8.86 22.31 -31.02
CA LYS A 202 7.82 22.45 -29.98
C LYS A 202 8.02 21.44 -28.85
N ARG A 203 8.45 20.21 -29.18
CA ARG A 203 8.69 19.13 -28.22
C ARG A 203 9.95 19.35 -27.37
N THR A 204 10.90 20.15 -27.87
CA THR A 204 12.19 20.43 -27.21
C THR A 204 12.25 21.83 -26.59
N ASN A 205 11.10 22.41 -26.24
CA ASN A 205 11.06 23.72 -25.61
C ASN A 205 11.69 23.71 -24.21
N PRO A 206 12.29 24.83 -23.76
CA PRO A 206 12.79 24.95 -22.39
C PRO A 206 11.72 24.59 -21.36
N GLY A 207 12.08 23.72 -20.41
CA GLY A 207 11.17 23.16 -19.40
C GLY A 207 10.64 21.76 -19.72
N SER A 208 10.69 21.32 -20.97
CA SER A 208 10.15 20.01 -21.39
C SER A 208 11.01 18.86 -20.87
N ARG A 209 10.36 17.78 -20.40
CA ARG A 209 11.01 16.51 -20.04
C ARG A 209 11.17 15.64 -21.28
N ILE A 210 12.42 15.31 -21.61
CA ILE A 210 12.73 14.54 -22.82
C ILE A 210 13.68 13.38 -22.53
N VAL A 211 13.53 12.31 -23.31
CA VAL A 211 14.44 11.18 -23.42
C VAL A 211 15.12 11.29 -24.77
N ILE A 212 16.45 11.27 -24.78
CA ILE A 212 17.25 11.42 -26.00
C ILE A 212 18.16 10.21 -26.13
N SER A 213 18.13 9.58 -27.29
CA SER A 213 19.05 8.50 -27.67
C SER A 213 20.05 9.00 -28.69
N GLY A 214 21.32 8.65 -28.53
CA GLY A 214 22.41 9.25 -29.32
C GLY A 214 23.80 8.79 -28.90
N VAL A 215 24.82 9.46 -29.43
CA VAL A 215 26.23 9.10 -29.27
C VAL A 215 26.97 10.20 -28.52
N ILE A 216 27.80 9.82 -27.55
CA ILE A 216 28.70 10.76 -26.85
C ILE A 216 29.98 10.94 -27.66
N LYS A 217 30.29 12.19 -28.00
CA LYS A 217 31.50 12.61 -28.72
C LYS A 217 32.36 13.51 -27.86
N GLU A 218 33.67 13.48 -28.14
CA GLU A 218 34.62 14.40 -27.55
C GLU A 218 34.93 15.56 -28.50
N ILE A 219 35.04 16.77 -27.95
CA ILE A 219 35.42 17.97 -28.70
C ILE A 219 36.72 18.51 -28.10
N PRO A 220 37.75 18.78 -28.93
CA PRO A 220 39.00 19.33 -28.45
C PRO A 220 38.80 20.76 -27.92
N ILE A 221 39.23 21.01 -26.69
CA ILE A 221 39.25 22.37 -26.13
C ILE A 221 40.47 23.09 -26.71
N ILE A 222 40.24 24.21 -27.41
CA ILE A 222 41.32 25.05 -27.91
C ILE A 222 41.66 26.07 -26.83
N THR A 223 42.92 26.11 -26.38
CA THR A 223 43.36 27.09 -25.38
C THR A 223 43.44 28.49 -25.99
N ARG A 224 43.51 29.54 -25.15
CA ARG A 224 43.62 30.93 -25.61
C ARG A 224 44.84 31.20 -26.50
N SER A 225 45.87 30.35 -26.43
CA SER A 225 47.06 30.39 -27.27
C SER A 225 46.90 29.65 -28.61
N GLY A 226 45.73 29.09 -28.90
CA GLY A 226 45.44 28.36 -30.14
C GLY A 226 45.92 26.90 -30.16
N ALA A 227 46.57 26.43 -29.10
CA ALA A 227 47.00 25.03 -28.96
C ALA A 227 45.85 24.14 -28.49
N GLN A 228 45.90 22.85 -28.88
CA GLN A 228 44.92 21.86 -28.44
C GLN A 228 45.21 21.45 -26.98
N SER A 229 44.19 21.53 -26.13
CA SER A 229 44.24 21.08 -24.73
C SER A 229 44.31 19.55 -24.65
N THR A 230 44.92 19.04 -23.58
CA THR A 230 44.84 17.61 -23.21
C THR A 230 43.47 17.24 -22.59
N LYS A 231 42.65 18.24 -22.27
CA LYS A 231 41.27 18.07 -21.82
C LYS A 231 40.32 18.27 -23.00
N PHE A 232 39.36 17.36 -23.13
CA PHE A 232 38.28 17.41 -24.12
C PHE A 232 36.96 17.71 -23.41
N ASP A 233 36.10 18.45 -24.09
CA ASP A 233 34.70 18.61 -23.67
C ASP A 233 33.86 17.46 -24.26
N LEU A 234 32.76 17.15 -23.59
CA LEU A 234 31.84 16.09 -24.03
C LEU A 234 30.58 16.70 -24.61
N VAL A 235 30.17 16.17 -25.74
CA VAL A 235 28.96 16.58 -26.45
C VAL A 235 28.15 15.35 -26.84
N PHE A 236 26.83 15.46 -26.77
CA PHE A 236 25.92 14.38 -27.15
C PHE A 236 25.30 14.66 -28.51
N GLU A 237 25.56 13.82 -29.51
CA GLU A 237 24.90 13.91 -30.81
C GLU A 237 23.62 13.08 -30.79
N ALA A 238 22.47 13.74 -30.92
CA ALA A 238 21.17 13.07 -30.83
C ALA A 238 20.84 12.30 -32.12
N ASN A 239 20.47 11.03 -31.95
CA ASN A 239 19.83 10.25 -32.99
C ASN A 239 18.31 10.33 -32.90
N CYS A 240 17.68 10.18 -31.73
CA CYS A 240 16.22 10.26 -31.57
C CYS A 240 15.85 11.05 -30.31
N VAL A 241 14.75 11.80 -30.36
CA VAL A 241 14.22 12.58 -29.24
C VAL A 241 12.77 12.21 -29.01
N ASP A 242 12.48 11.69 -27.82
CA ASP A 242 11.14 11.32 -27.37
C ASP A 242 10.74 12.24 -26.19
N SER A 243 9.57 12.88 -26.26
CA SER A 243 9.04 13.66 -25.15
C SER A 243 8.36 12.72 -24.14
N VAL A 244 8.73 12.83 -22.86
CA VAL A 244 8.11 12.03 -21.77
C VAL A 244 6.70 12.55 -21.45
N GLU A 245 6.51 13.85 -21.66
CA GLU A 245 5.19 14.46 -21.72
C GLU A 245 4.59 14.10 -23.08
N GLU A 246 3.89 12.98 -23.14
CA GLU A 246 2.93 12.75 -24.21
C GLU A 246 1.87 13.85 -24.09
N ASP A 247 1.95 14.85 -24.96
CA ASP A 247 0.77 15.65 -25.25
C ASP A 247 -0.35 14.67 -25.60
N PHE A 248 -1.50 14.78 -24.93
CA PHE A 248 -2.66 13.89 -25.11
C PHE A 248 -3.13 13.77 -26.57
N SER A 249 -2.60 14.59 -27.48
CA SER A 249 -2.80 14.53 -28.92
C SER A 249 -2.08 13.38 -29.64
N ASP A 250 -1.04 12.78 -29.04
CA ASP A 250 -0.19 11.77 -29.72
C ASP A 250 -0.59 10.30 -29.43
N ILE A 251 -1.70 10.07 -28.71
CA ILE A 251 -2.23 8.71 -28.49
C ILE A 251 -2.71 8.14 -29.83
N THR A 252 -1.94 7.20 -30.38
CA THR A 252 -2.31 6.43 -31.56
C THR A 252 -3.33 5.36 -31.18
N ILE A 253 -4.62 5.67 -31.35
CA ILE A 253 -5.70 4.74 -31.03
C ILE A 253 -5.75 3.62 -32.09
N ASN A 254 -5.52 2.38 -31.68
CA ASN A 254 -5.63 1.23 -32.57
C ASN A 254 -7.08 1.02 -33.04
N LYS A 255 -7.28 0.35 -34.19
CA LYS A 255 -8.63 0.08 -34.73
C LYS A 255 -9.52 -0.66 -33.70
N GLU A 256 -8.97 -1.66 -33.00
CA GLU A 256 -9.68 -2.40 -31.94
C GLU A 256 -10.02 -1.53 -30.72
N GLU A 257 -9.15 -0.59 -30.36
CA GLU A 257 -9.38 0.32 -29.24
C GLU A 257 -10.46 1.34 -29.59
N LYS A 258 -10.44 1.85 -30.83
CA LYS A 258 -11.47 2.73 -31.36
C LYS A 258 -12.84 2.06 -31.31
N GLU A 259 -12.92 0.78 -31.71
CA GLU A 259 -14.15 0.00 -31.61
C GLU A 259 -14.63 -0.14 -30.16
N LYS A 260 -13.73 -0.47 -29.21
CA LYS A 260 -14.06 -0.53 -27.78
C LYS A 260 -14.52 0.81 -27.22
N ILE A 261 -13.91 1.93 -27.63
CA ILE A 261 -14.33 3.27 -27.21
C ILE A 261 -15.74 3.58 -27.73
N ILE A 262 -16.03 3.24 -28.99
CA ILE A 262 -17.37 3.41 -29.60
C ILE A 262 -18.39 2.47 -28.94
N GLU A 263 -18.00 1.27 -28.54
CA GLU A 263 -18.87 0.36 -27.79
C GLU A 263 -19.19 0.92 -26.39
N LEU A 264 -18.17 1.41 -25.68
CA LEU A 264 -18.31 2.01 -24.36
C LEU A 264 -19.11 3.32 -24.38
N SER A 265 -19.00 4.13 -25.44
CA SER A 265 -19.75 5.38 -25.59
C SER A 265 -21.25 5.19 -25.72
N LYS A 266 -21.69 4.00 -26.16
CA LYS A 266 -23.11 3.62 -26.26
C LYS A 266 -23.73 3.23 -24.92
N ASP A 267 -22.94 3.02 -23.86
CA ASP A 267 -23.47 2.66 -22.54
C ASP A 267 -24.10 3.88 -21.83
N PRO A 268 -25.42 3.87 -21.53
CA PRO A 268 -26.09 4.98 -20.85
C PRO A 268 -25.60 5.20 -19.41
N ARG A 269 -24.83 4.28 -18.83
CA ARG A 269 -24.22 4.41 -17.49
C ARG A 269 -22.73 4.77 -17.51
N LEU A 270 -22.18 5.14 -18.68
CA LEU A 270 -20.77 5.46 -18.85
C LEU A 270 -20.29 6.54 -17.88
N PHE A 271 -21.04 7.63 -17.72
CA PHE A 271 -20.66 8.72 -16.82
C PHE A 271 -20.45 8.24 -15.37
N GLY A 272 -21.37 7.42 -14.84
CA GLY A 272 -21.23 6.83 -13.52
C GLY A 272 -20.03 5.88 -13.40
N LYS A 273 -19.75 5.11 -14.46
CA LYS A 273 -18.54 4.26 -14.51
C LYS A 273 -17.26 5.09 -14.48
N LEU A 274 -17.19 6.17 -15.24
CA LEU A 274 -16.05 7.09 -15.26
C LEU A 274 -15.85 7.75 -13.89
N VAL A 275 -16.92 8.26 -13.27
CA VAL A 275 -16.87 8.83 -11.91
C VAL A 275 -16.39 7.81 -10.89
N SER A 276 -16.84 6.55 -10.99
CA SER A 276 -16.38 5.48 -10.10
C SER A 276 -14.91 5.11 -10.30
N SER A 277 -14.36 5.36 -11.49
CA SER A 277 -12.95 5.17 -11.82
C SER A 277 -12.06 6.28 -11.28
N VAL A 278 -12.61 7.46 -10.95
CA VAL A 278 -11.89 8.57 -10.32
C VAL A 278 -11.68 8.27 -8.83
N ALA A 279 -10.40 8.11 -8.45
CA ALA A 279 -9.98 7.78 -7.09
C ALA A 279 -10.77 6.60 -6.48
N PRO A 280 -10.69 5.39 -7.07
CA PRO A 280 -11.53 4.25 -6.70
C PRO A 280 -11.25 3.78 -5.26
N SER A 281 -10.07 4.10 -4.73
CA SER A 281 -9.65 3.84 -3.35
C SER A 281 -10.42 4.64 -2.30
N ILE A 282 -11.25 5.62 -2.68
CA ILE A 282 -11.93 6.50 -1.74
C ILE A 282 -13.43 6.42 -1.94
N TYR A 283 -14.15 6.01 -0.89
CA TYR A 283 -15.58 5.77 -0.95
C TYR A 283 -16.40 7.02 -0.59
N GLY A 284 -17.52 7.23 -1.29
CA GLY A 284 -18.43 8.38 -1.11
C GLY A 284 -18.00 9.61 -1.89
N HIS A 285 -18.59 10.76 -1.54
CA HIS A 285 -18.35 12.05 -2.20
C HIS A 285 -18.57 11.99 -3.72
N GLU A 286 -19.62 11.30 -4.17
CA GLU A 286 -19.94 11.14 -5.59
C GLU A 286 -20.00 12.48 -6.30
N LYS A 287 -20.64 13.49 -5.68
CA LYS A 287 -20.66 14.86 -6.22
C LYS A 287 -19.28 15.50 -6.39
N ILE A 288 -18.32 15.22 -5.49
CA ILE A 288 -16.96 15.76 -5.60
C ILE A 288 -16.21 15.01 -6.72
N LYS A 289 -16.39 13.69 -6.82
CA LYS A 289 -15.83 12.87 -7.90
C LYS A 289 -16.42 13.22 -9.26
N GLU A 290 -17.71 13.49 -9.33
CA GLU A 290 -18.40 14.02 -10.51
C GLU A 290 -17.81 15.36 -10.91
N ALA A 291 -17.69 16.29 -9.97
CA ALA A 291 -17.07 17.59 -10.23
C ALA A 291 -15.63 17.45 -10.74
N LEU A 292 -14.83 16.53 -10.17
CA LEU A 292 -13.47 16.25 -10.62
C LEU A 292 -13.45 15.64 -12.02
N MET A 293 -14.32 14.67 -12.29
CA MET A 293 -14.44 14.07 -13.62
C MET A 293 -14.78 15.14 -14.66
N LEU A 294 -15.73 16.02 -14.35
CA LEU A 294 -16.09 17.15 -15.21
C LEU A 294 -14.93 18.14 -15.37
N GLN A 295 -14.17 18.40 -14.32
CA GLN A 295 -12.97 19.25 -14.39
C GLN A 295 -11.88 18.63 -15.28
N LEU A 296 -11.68 17.31 -15.20
CA LEU A 296 -10.70 16.57 -16.01
C LEU A 296 -11.10 16.54 -17.49
N VAL A 297 -12.40 16.46 -17.80
CA VAL A 297 -12.91 16.59 -19.17
C VAL A 297 -12.76 18.03 -19.69
N GLY A 298 -12.84 19.01 -18.80
CA GLY A 298 -12.65 20.43 -19.13
C GLY A 298 -13.85 21.06 -19.84
N GLY A 299 -13.73 22.36 -20.14
CA GLY A 299 -14.74 23.12 -20.87
C GLY A 299 -14.19 23.72 -22.16
N VAL A 300 -15.08 23.99 -23.12
CA VAL A 300 -14.74 24.55 -24.43
C VAL A 300 -14.64 26.08 -24.34
N ARG A 301 -13.57 26.67 -24.87
CA ARG A 301 -13.48 28.13 -25.05
C ARG A 301 -14.42 28.56 -26.16
N LYS A 302 -15.29 29.53 -25.88
CA LYS A 302 -16.23 30.08 -26.87
C LYS A 302 -15.89 31.55 -27.11
N VAL A 303 -15.72 31.91 -28.37
CA VAL A 303 -15.63 33.31 -28.80
C VAL A 303 -17.06 33.76 -29.05
N ARG A 304 -17.48 34.83 -28.38
CA ARG A 304 -18.76 35.48 -28.62
C ARG A 304 -18.65 36.42 -29.82
N ASP A 305 -19.78 36.79 -30.39
CA ASP A 305 -19.86 37.66 -31.57
C ASP A 305 -19.27 39.06 -31.33
N ASP A 306 -19.12 39.48 -30.07
CA ASP A 306 -18.48 40.72 -29.61
C ASP A 306 -16.95 40.63 -29.46
N GLY A 307 -16.34 39.48 -29.79
CA GLY A 307 -14.91 39.22 -29.58
C GLY A 307 -14.55 38.83 -28.14
N GLY A 308 -15.53 38.80 -27.22
CA GLY A 308 -15.35 38.36 -25.84
C GLY A 308 -15.10 36.85 -25.76
N ILE A 309 -14.01 36.45 -25.12
CA ILE A 309 -13.67 35.02 -24.96
C ILE A 309 -14.27 34.51 -23.65
N THR A 310 -15.20 33.57 -23.74
CA THR A 310 -15.71 32.82 -22.59
C THR A 310 -14.71 31.71 -22.25
N ARG A 311 -14.20 31.76 -21.03
CA ARG A 311 -13.22 30.80 -20.50
C ARG A 311 -13.80 29.38 -20.41
N GLY A 312 -13.04 28.39 -20.89
CA GLY A 312 -13.37 26.96 -20.78
C GLY A 312 -12.68 26.23 -19.61
N ASP A 313 -11.69 26.86 -18.97
CA ASP A 313 -10.92 26.25 -17.87
C ASP A 313 -11.72 26.25 -16.56
N ILE A 314 -11.97 25.08 -15.97
CA ILE A 314 -12.65 24.93 -14.68
C ILE A 314 -11.62 24.84 -13.56
N HIS A 315 -11.66 25.76 -12.58
CA HIS A 315 -10.86 25.66 -11.38
C HIS A 315 -11.70 25.18 -10.20
N MET A 316 -11.08 24.42 -9.30
CA MET A 316 -11.76 23.85 -8.15
C MET A 316 -11.02 24.15 -6.85
N LEU A 317 -11.73 24.72 -5.89
CA LEU A 317 -11.24 24.88 -4.54
C LEU A 317 -11.94 23.87 -3.63
N LEU A 318 -11.15 23.02 -2.99
CA LEU A 318 -11.63 22.03 -2.03
C LEU A 318 -11.35 22.55 -0.63
N VAL A 319 -12.40 22.97 0.06
CA VAL A 319 -12.32 23.43 1.45
C VAL A 319 -12.85 22.33 2.36
N GLY A 320 -12.05 21.91 3.34
CA GLY A 320 -12.52 20.95 4.33
C GLY A 320 -11.62 20.84 5.55
N ASP A 321 -12.16 20.23 6.60
CA ASP A 321 -11.38 20.00 7.81
C ASP A 321 -10.18 19.09 7.49
N PRO A 322 -8.94 19.51 7.84
CA PRO A 322 -7.84 18.55 7.89
C PRO A 322 -8.31 17.45 8.83
N GLY A 323 -8.17 16.17 8.46
CA GLY A 323 -8.78 15.02 9.15
C GLY A 323 -8.52 14.92 10.67
N GLY A 324 -9.04 15.85 11.44
CA GLY A 324 -8.39 16.38 12.63
C GLY A 324 -9.36 16.56 13.79
N GLY A 325 -10.64 16.27 13.54
CA GLY A 325 -11.55 15.89 14.60
C GLY A 325 -11.58 14.38 14.85
N LYS A 326 -10.86 13.54 14.07
CA LYS A 326 -11.01 12.07 14.07
C LYS A 326 -10.01 11.45 15.03
N CYS A 327 -10.36 11.36 16.30
CA CYS A 327 -9.42 10.90 17.32
C CYS A 327 -10.09 9.91 18.27
N VAL A 328 -9.27 9.16 18.98
CA VAL A 328 -9.68 8.19 20.01
C VAL A 328 -9.21 8.66 21.39
N ASP A 329 -9.82 8.11 22.44
CA ASP A 329 -9.38 8.36 23.82
C ASP A 329 -7.96 7.85 24.07
N GLY A 330 -7.23 8.51 24.96
CA GLY A 330 -5.85 8.18 25.29
C GLY A 330 -5.63 6.79 25.89
N ASN A 331 -6.64 6.19 26.52
CA ASN A 331 -6.57 4.82 27.06
C ASN A 331 -6.84 3.74 26.02
N THR A 332 -7.14 4.11 24.78
CA THR A 332 -7.39 3.15 23.69
C THR A 332 -6.12 2.34 23.42
N GLU A 333 -6.22 1.01 23.44
CA GLU A 333 -5.12 0.10 23.18
C GLU A 333 -4.95 -0.12 21.68
N ILE A 334 -3.75 0.13 21.16
CA ILE A 334 -3.36 -0.13 19.79
C ILE A 334 -2.61 -1.45 19.71
N LEU A 335 -3.01 -2.29 18.76
CA LEU A 335 -2.31 -3.55 18.50
C LEU A 335 -1.14 -3.31 17.53
N LEU A 336 0.09 -3.39 18.07
CA LEU A 336 1.31 -3.24 17.29
C LEU A 336 1.62 -4.53 16.52
N ALA A 337 2.36 -4.42 15.42
CA ALA A 337 2.74 -5.53 14.55
C ALA A 337 3.64 -6.58 15.23
N ASN A 338 4.26 -6.22 16.36
CA ASN A 338 5.04 -7.11 17.22
C ASN A 338 4.15 -7.94 18.18
N GLY A 339 2.82 -7.74 18.15
CA GLY A 339 1.83 -8.41 18.98
C GLY A 339 1.65 -7.82 20.39
N LYS A 340 2.41 -6.77 20.74
CA LYS A 340 2.18 -6.02 21.99
C LYS A 340 1.01 -5.06 21.80
N SER A 341 0.24 -4.88 22.87
CA SER A 341 -0.77 -3.83 22.96
C SER A 341 -0.22 -2.70 23.81
N SER A 342 -0.33 -1.47 23.31
CA SER A 342 0.10 -0.26 24.02
C SER A 342 -1.00 0.79 23.95
N LYS A 343 -1.14 1.63 24.97
CA LYS A 343 -2.08 2.76 24.92
C LYS A 343 -1.62 3.75 23.87
N ILE A 344 -2.56 4.30 23.10
CA ILE A 344 -2.25 5.29 22.07
C ILE A 344 -1.58 6.53 22.67
N LYS A 345 -1.99 6.97 23.87
CA LYS A 345 -1.35 8.07 24.58
C LYS A 345 0.15 7.83 24.75
N ASP A 346 0.56 6.66 25.21
CA ASP A 346 1.96 6.36 25.46
C ASP A 346 2.78 6.35 24.17
N ILE A 347 2.20 5.84 23.06
CA ILE A 347 2.83 5.86 21.73
C ILE A 347 3.06 7.31 21.27
N VAL A 348 2.01 8.14 21.33
CA VAL A 348 2.06 9.51 20.82
C VAL A 348 2.95 10.40 21.68
N GLU A 349 2.84 10.34 23.01
CA GLU A 349 3.66 11.16 23.92
C GLU A 349 5.15 10.79 23.81
N ASN A 350 5.49 9.51 23.62
CA ASN A 350 6.88 9.09 23.40
C ASN A 350 7.43 9.58 22.06
N ALA A 351 6.61 9.67 21.02
CA ALA A 351 7.01 10.26 19.75
C ALA A 351 7.22 11.78 19.87
N LEU A 352 6.30 12.47 20.54
CA LEU A 352 6.37 13.92 20.76
C LEU A 352 7.60 14.34 21.57
N LYS A 353 8.13 13.49 22.46
CA LYS A 353 9.39 13.73 23.16
C LYS A 353 10.61 13.78 22.22
N LYS A 354 10.57 13.05 21.11
CA LYS A 354 11.69 12.98 20.15
C LYS A 354 11.69 14.15 19.19
N ASN A 355 10.54 14.46 18.63
CA ASN A 355 10.33 15.54 17.66
C ASN A 355 8.92 16.10 17.83
N LYS A 356 8.77 17.42 17.89
CA LYS A 356 7.48 18.08 18.14
C LYS A 356 7.25 19.18 17.12
N ASN A 357 6.19 19.02 16.33
CA ASN A 357 5.67 20.07 15.46
C ASN A 357 4.34 20.58 16.03
N ILE A 358 4.15 21.89 16.04
CA ILE A 358 3.00 22.56 16.64
C ILE A 358 2.06 23.05 15.54
N ILE A 359 0.76 22.89 15.76
CA ILE A 359 -0.33 23.42 14.93
C ILE A 359 -1.34 24.11 15.88
N ASP A 360 -2.16 25.01 15.36
CA ASP A 360 -3.17 25.78 16.13
C ASP A 360 -4.11 24.94 17.02
N ASP A 361 -4.40 23.69 16.65
CA ASP A 361 -5.34 22.81 17.34
C ASP A 361 -4.69 21.58 18.02
N GLY A 362 -3.35 21.49 17.99
CA GLY A 362 -2.65 20.36 18.57
C GLY A 362 -1.16 20.28 18.24
N THR A 363 -0.62 19.08 18.40
CA THR A 363 0.79 18.78 18.11
C THR A 363 0.87 17.46 17.38
N TYR A 364 1.86 17.32 16.51
CA TYR A 364 2.12 16.08 15.81
C TYR A 364 3.61 15.75 15.78
N SER A 365 3.90 14.47 15.56
CA SER A 365 5.27 13.96 15.44
C SER A 365 5.34 12.88 14.37
N LYS A 366 6.49 12.78 13.69
CA LYS A 366 6.77 11.66 12.78
C LYS A 366 7.07 10.41 13.61
N ILE A 367 6.48 9.28 13.23
CA ILE A 367 6.71 7.99 13.88
C ILE A 367 7.08 6.93 12.84
N ASN A 368 7.64 5.82 13.32
CA ASN A 368 8.01 4.67 12.49
C ASN A 368 7.63 3.37 13.21
N GLU A 369 6.37 3.31 13.67
CA GLU A 369 5.83 2.13 14.36
C GLU A 369 5.01 1.29 13.39
N LEU A 370 5.14 -0.03 13.47
CA LEU A 370 4.35 -0.95 12.65
C LEU A 370 3.05 -1.32 13.38
N VAL A 371 1.92 -1.10 12.72
CA VAL A 371 0.57 -1.39 13.23
C VAL A 371 -0.16 -2.34 12.30
N PHE A 372 -1.21 -3.01 12.80
CA PHE A 372 -2.11 -3.75 11.95
C PHE A 372 -3.20 -2.85 11.37
N ALA A 373 -3.42 -2.97 10.07
CA ALA A 373 -4.42 -2.25 9.32
C ALA A 373 -5.16 -3.19 8.36
N MET A 374 -6.32 -2.75 7.89
CA MET A 374 -7.13 -3.46 6.90
C MET A 374 -6.83 -2.90 5.50
N ASN A 375 -6.56 -3.79 4.55
CA ASN A 375 -6.40 -3.41 3.14
C ASN A 375 -7.74 -3.35 2.41
N TYR A 376 -7.72 -2.99 1.12
CA TYR A 376 -8.92 -2.84 0.28
C TYR A 376 -9.68 -4.16 0.06
N GLU A 377 -9.03 -5.31 0.20
CA GLU A 377 -9.67 -6.64 0.11
C GLU A 377 -10.33 -7.06 1.44
N GLY A 378 -10.17 -6.27 2.50
CA GLY A 378 -10.65 -6.61 3.84
C GLY A 378 -9.76 -7.63 4.56
N LYS A 379 -8.50 -7.79 4.15
CA LYS A 379 -7.49 -8.59 4.84
C LYS A 379 -6.65 -7.74 5.77
N ILE A 380 -6.11 -8.36 6.82
CA ILE A 380 -5.26 -7.68 7.79
C ILE A 380 -3.80 -7.75 7.35
N GLU A 381 -3.16 -6.59 7.28
CA GLU A 381 -1.74 -6.45 6.91
C GLU A 381 -0.99 -5.54 7.89
N LYS A 382 0.34 -5.60 7.84
CA LYS A 382 1.22 -4.74 8.62
C LYS A 382 1.52 -3.49 7.82
N LYS A 383 1.23 -2.33 8.39
CA LYS A 383 1.53 -1.02 7.78
C LYS A 383 2.26 -0.13 8.76
N LYS A 384 3.02 0.82 8.21
CA LYS A 384 3.78 1.79 8.98
C LYS A 384 2.88 2.96 9.35
N ALA A 385 2.83 3.26 10.64
CA ALA A 385 2.31 4.53 11.12
C ALA A 385 3.40 5.58 10.93
N THR A 386 3.07 6.67 10.24
CA THR A 386 4.00 7.72 9.80
C THR A 386 3.89 8.98 10.65
N ILE A 387 2.69 9.30 11.14
CA ILE A 387 2.44 10.50 11.95
C ILE A 387 1.58 10.14 13.16
N ALA A 388 1.96 10.66 14.32
CA ALA A 388 1.17 10.63 15.56
C ALA A 388 0.61 12.01 15.85
N TRP A 389 -0.68 12.07 16.18
CA TRP A 389 -1.42 13.30 16.44
C TRP A 389 -1.89 13.36 17.90
N LYS A 390 -1.76 14.54 18.51
CA LYS A 390 -2.31 14.89 19.82
C LYS A 390 -3.08 16.19 19.69
N ARG A 391 -4.38 16.17 19.99
CA ARG A 391 -5.30 17.31 19.79
C ARG A 391 -6.17 17.53 21.01
N LYS A 392 -6.69 18.74 21.18
CA LYS A 392 -7.62 19.03 22.29
C LYS A 392 -8.93 18.26 22.08
N SER A 393 -9.42 17.65 23.16
CA SER A 393 -10.67 16.89 23.13
C SER A 393 -11.86 17.81 22.83
N PRO A 394 -12.83 17.36 22.00
CA PRO A 394 -14.09 18.06 21.85
C PRO A 394 -14.90 18.01 23.16
N GLY A 395 -15.89 18.89 23.30
CA GLY A 395 -16.74 18.94 24.50
C GLY A 395 -17.58 17.67 24.76
N LYS A 396 -17.71 16.78 23.77
CA LYS A 396 -18.52 15.55 23.82
C LYS A 396 -17.78 14.40 23.13
N MET A 397 -17.83 13.21 23.73
CA MET A 397 -17.26 11.96 23.21
C MET A 397 -18.34 10.87 23.14
N LEU A 398 -18.15 9.86 22.29
CA LEU A 398 -19.07 8.73 22.15
C LEU A 398 -18.38 7.42 22.58
N VAL A 399 -19.07 6.65 23.42
CA VAL A 399 -18.68 5.29 23.81
C VAL A 399 -19.50 4.31 22.98
N PHE A 400 -18.80 3.45 22.24
CA PHE A 400 -19.40 2.32 21.53
C PHE A 400 -19.11 1.04 22.30
N ARG A 401 -20.15 0.22 22.49
CA ARG A 401 -20.00 -1.16 22.94
C ARG A 401 -20.64 -2.11 21.95
N THR A 402 -19.89 -3.12 21.53
CA THR A 402 -20.37 -4.14 20.59
C THR A 402 -20.93 -5.37 21.30
N GLN A 403 -21.64 -6.22 20.56
CA GLN A 403 -22.22 -7.47 21.03
C GLN A 403 -21.17 -8.47 21.51
N THR A 404 -19.95 -8.46 20.95
CA THR A 404 -18.85 -9.27 21.50
C THR A 404 -18.24 -8.69 22.77
N GLY A 405 -18.65 -7.48 23.18
CA GLY A 405 -18.20 -6.78 24.39
C GLY A 405 -16.97 -5.90 24.19
N LYS A 406 -16.61 -5.58 22.94
CA LYS A 406 -15.55 -4.62 22.64
C LYS A 406 -16.05 -3.21 22.91
N GLU A 407 -15.20 -2.37 23.48
CA GLU A 407 -15.53 -1.01 23.87
C GLU A 407 -14.49 -0.03 23.31
N ILE A 408 -14.95 1.06 22.69
CA ILE A 408 -14.07 2.14 22.20
C ILE A 408 -14.70 3.50 22.44
N ILE A 409 -13.86 4.49 22.76
CA ILE A 409 -14.27 5.87 23.02
C ILE A 409 -13.66 6.75 21.94
N VAL A 410 -14.50 7.44 21.18
CA VAL A 410 -14.10 8.20 20.00
C VAL A 410 -14.78 9.56 19.95
N THR A 411 -14.22 10.46 19.15
CA THR A 411 -14.87 11.73 18.83
C THR A 411 -16.11 11.52 17.93
N PRO A 412 -17.12 12.41 17.97
CA PRO A 412 -18.34 12.27 17.16
C PRO A 412 -18.10 12.19 15.63
N THR A 413 -16.97 12.72 15.15
CA THR A 413 -16.62 12.73 13.72
C THR A 413 -15.78 11.52 13.29
N HIS A 414 -15.36 10.66 14.23
CA HIS A 414 -14.51 9.52 13.96
C HIS A 414 -15.26 8.48 13.09
N PRO A 415 -14.72 8.06 11.92
CA PRO A 415 -15.41 7.13 11.05
C PRO A 415 -15.10 5.66 11.40
N PHE A 416 -16.13 4.82 11.38
CA PHE A 416 -16.02 3.36 11.46
C PHE A 416 -16.40 2.73 10.12
N PHE A 417 -15.84 1.57 9.83
CA PHE A 417 -16.20 0.83 8.62
C PHE A 417 -17.52 0.08 8.78
N ILE A 418 -18.35 0.13 7.74
CA ILE A 418 -19.63 -0.59 7.63
C ILE A 418 -19.68 -1.38 6.32
N SER A 419 -20.56 -2.39 6.24
CA SER A 419 -20.91 -3.00 4.95
C SER A 419 -22.16 -2.33 4.41
N GLN A 420 -22.13 -1.89 3.15
CA GLN A 420 -23.30 -1.31 2.48
C GLN A 420 -23.35 -1.78 1.03
N ASN A 421 -24.41 -2.53 0.68
CA ASN A 421 -24.63 -3.05 -0.67
C ASN A 421 -23.42 -3.81 -1.24
N GLY A 422 -22.74 -4.60 -0.41
CA GLY A 422 -21.57 -5.38 -0.83
C GLY A 422 -20.24 -4.60 -0.85
N PHE A 423 -20.24 -3.32 -0.47
CA PHE A 423 -19.03 -2.51 -0.31
C PHE A 423 -18.63 -2.37 1.16
N ILE A 424 -17.33 -2.22 1.42
CA ILE A 424 -16.80 -1.77 2.70
C ILE A 424 -16.69 -0.25 2.63
N THR A 425 -17.44 0.43 3.47
CA THR A 425 -17.61 1.89 3.44
C THR A 425 -17.35 2.47 4.82
N SER A 426 -17.43 3.78 5.00
CA SER A 426 -17.26 4.40 6.32
C SER A 426 -18.44 5.30 6.67
N LYS A 427 -18.79 5.32 7.95
CA LYS A 427 -19.85 6.15 8.54
C LYS A 427 -19.31 6.81 9.80
N LYS A 428 -19.68 8.07 10.08
CA LYS A 428 -19.19 8.80 11.27
C LYS A 428 -19.86 8.29 12.53
N ALA A 429 -19.14 8.31 13.65
CA ALA A 429 -19.61 7.87 14.96
C ALA A 429 -20.98 8.46 15.33
N LYS A 430 -21.18 9.78 15.14
CA LYS A 430 -22.45 10.45 15.47
C LYS A 430 -23.67 9.97 14.66
N ASP A 431 -23.46 9.37 13.50
CA ASP A 431 -24.55 8.96 12.60
C ASP A 431 -25.02 7.52 12.87
N PHE A 432 -24.32 6.78 13.74
CA PHE A 432 -24.66 5.40 14.08
C PHE A 432 -25.89 5.29 14.97
N LYS A 433 -26.60 4.17 14.82
CA LYS A 433 -27.70 3.76 15.70
C LYS A 433 -27.39 2.41 16.33
N GLU A 434 -27.95 2.16 17.52
CA GLU A 434 -27.87 0.86 18.16
C GLU A 434 -28.46 -0.22 17.24
N GLY A 435 -27.77 -1.35 17.17
CA GLY A 435 -28.12 -2.47 16.30
C GLY A 435 -27.51 -2.45 14.88
N GLU A 436 -26.85 -1.37 14.47
CA GLU A 436 -26.01 -1.35 13.27
C GLU A 436 -24.70 -2.14 13.49
N PHE A 437 -23.94 -2.38 12.42
CA PHE A 437 -22.71 -3.20 12.46
C PHE A 437 -21.46 -2.37 12.16
N ILE A 438 -20.37 -2.67 12.85
CA ILE A 438 -19.05 -2.10 12.60
C ILE A 438 -18.02 -3.20 12.29
N ALA A 439 -17.00 -2.86 11.51
CA ALA A 439 -15.93 -3.79 11.18
C ALA A 439 -14.99 -4.00 12.38
N THR A 440 -14.75 -5.25 12.72
CA THR A 440 -13.72 -5.64 13.69
C THR A 440 -12.89 -6.79 13.13
N PRO A 441 -11.68 -7.08 13.66
CA PRO A 441 -10.89 -8.21 13.21
C PRO A 441 -11.58 -9.54 13.52
N ARG A 442 -11.58 -10.49 12.58
CA ARG A 442 -12.07 -11.86 12.78
C ARG A 442 -11.00 -12.79 13.31
N LYS A 443 -9.83 -12.78 12.67
CA LYS A 443 -8.63 -13.53 13.08
C LYS A 443 -7.44 -12.58 12.99
N ILE A 444 -6.55 -12.63 13.99
CA ILE A 444 -5.32 -11.84 13.99
C ILE A 444 -4.13 -12.80 13.86
N ASN A 445 -3.53 -12.83 12.68
CA ASN A 445 -2.40 -13.70 12.38
C ASN A 445 -1.09 -13.03 12.82
N LEU A 446 -0.56 -13.43 13.98
CA LEU A 446 0.76 -13.05 14.46
C LEU A 446 1.75 -14.20 14.21
N LYS A 447 2.92 -13.89 13.62
CA LYS A 447 4.08 -14.80 13.64
C LYS A 447 4.52 -14.93 15.10
N GLY A 448 4.21 -16.06 15.73
CA GLY A 448 4.42 -16.25 17.16
C GLY A 448 5.90 -16.24 17.54
N LYS A 449 6.23 -15.58 18.66
CA LYS A 449 7.58 -15.60 19.25
C LYS A 449 7.60 -16.46 20.50
N ASN A 450 8.54 -17.39 20.59
CA ASN A 450 8.67 -18.30 21.73
C ASN A 450 9.83 -17.93 22.66
N GLU A 451 10.42 -16.75 22.51
CA GLU A 451 11.54 -16.29 23.33
C GLU A 451 11.04 -15.70 24.66
N LEU A 452 11.72 -16.04 25.75
CA LEU A 452 11.53 -15.39 27.05
C LEU A 452 12.59 -14.30 27.20
N ASP A 453 12.22 -13.06 26.88
CA ASP A 453 13.10 -11.89 27.02
C ASP A 453 13.10 -11.38 28.47
N ILE A 454 13.58 -12.20 29.40
CA ILE A 454 13.65 -11.87 30.83
C ILE A 454 15.08 -12.06 31.32
N LYS A 455 15.73 -10.96 31.68
CA LYS A 455 17.00 -10.98 32.42
C LYS A 455 16.73 -11.44 33.86
N PHE A 456 16.91 -12.73 34.12
CA PHE A 456 16.75 -13.33 35.43
C PHE A 456 18.08 -13.89 35.94
N GLU A 457 18.56 -13.34 37.07
CA GLU A 457 19.68 -13.89 37.81
C GLU A 457 19.16 -14.74 38.98
N LEU A 458 19.69 -15.95 39.11
CA LEU A 458 19.41 -16.83 40.25
C LEU A 458 20.03 -16.22 41.51
N GLY A 459 19.26 -16.16 42.60
CA GLY A 459 19.80 -15.72 43.88
C GLY A 459 20.93 -16.65 44.34
N LYS A 460 22.07 -16.09 44.70
CA LYS A 460 23.24 -16.82 45.22
C LYS A 460 23.21 -16.84 46.75
N THR A 461 22.49 -17.80 47.34
CA THR A 461 22.67 -18.18 48.75
C THR A 461 22.67 -19.70 48.88
N CYS A 462 23.48 -20.21 49.81
CA CYS A 462 23.80 -21.64 49.99
C CYS A 462 22.59 -22.55 50.25
N ASN A 463 21.46 -21.99 50.72
CA ASN A 463 20.25 -22.74 51.08
C ASN A 463 19.09 -22.63 50.06
N LEU A 464 19.31 -22.04 48.88
CA LEU A 464 18.28 -21.94 47.84
C LEU A 464 18.21 -23.22 47.02
N LYS A 465 16.99 -23.75 46.82
CA LYS A 465 16.75 -24.86 45.88
C LYS A 465 17.24 -24.45 44.48
N LYS A 466 18.16 -25.25 43.91
CA LYS A 466 18.58 -25.11 42.51
C LYS A 466 17.36 -25.40 41.63
N ILE A 467 17.00 -24.44 40.77
CA ILE A 467 15.92 -24.59 39.78
C ILE A 467 16.48 -24.34 38.39
N SER A 468 15.96 -25.08 37.41
CA SER A 468 16.08 -24.73 36.00
C SER A 468 15.02 -23.68 35.66
N ILE A 469 15.38 -22.67 34.86
CA ILE A 469 14.42 -21.71 34.32
C ILE A 469 14.39 -21.88 32.80
N PRO A 470 13.21 -22.08 32.19
CA PRO A 470 13.11 -22.24 30.76
C PRO A 470 13.56 -20.96 30.04
N LYS A 471 14.37 -21.10 28.98
CA LYS A 471 14.82 -19.99 28.12
C LYS A 471 13.80 -19.61 27.04
N LYS A 472 12.83 -20.49 26.78
CA LYS A 472 11.77 -20.32 25.76
C LYS A 472 10.41 -20.69 26.34
N ILE A 473 9.36 -20.11 25.78
CA ILE A 473 7.99 -20.52 26.05
C ILE A 473 7.74 -21.86 25.34
N ASN A 474 7.46 -22.88 26.13
CA ASN A 474 7.08 -24.20 25.68
C ASN A 474 5.63 -24.52 26.13
N PRO A 475 5.03 -25.61 25.61
CA PRO A 475 3.71 -26.05 26.01
C PRO A 475 3.57 -26.23 27.53
N GLU A 476 4.58 -26.80 28.19
CA GLU A 476 4.57 -27.07 29.62
C GLU A 476 4.51 -25.79 30.44
N LEU A 477 5.29 -24.76 30.10
CA LEU A 477 5.25 -23.46 30.78
C LEU A 477 3.89 -22.78 30.55
N SER A 478 3.33 -22.93 29.36
CA SER A 478 2.00 -22.39 29.02
C SER A 478 0.91 -23.02 29.89
N ARG A 479 0.94 -24.34 30.07
CA ARG A 479 0.01 -25.07 30.97
C ARG A 479 0.23 -24.69 32.43
N PHE A 480 1.48 -24.66 32.90
CA PHE A 480 1.83 -24.26 34.25
C PHE A 480 1.29 -22.86 34.60
N LEU A 481 1.49 -21.88 33.71
CA LEU A 481 0.99 -20.52 33.92
C LEU A 481 -0.54 -20.47 33.92
N ALA A 482 -1.20 -21.27 33.08
CA ALA A 482 -2.66 -21.37 33.07
C ALA A 482 -3.20 -21.88 34.40
N TYR A 483 -2.60 -22.93 34.99
CA TYR A 483 -2.98 -23.44 36.31
C TYR A 483 -2.78 -22.41 37.42
N VAL A 484 -1.67 -21.65 37.39
CA VAL A 484 -1.41 -20.60 38.38
C VAL A 484 -2.41 -19.43 38.25
N ILE A 485 -2.80 -19.08 37.02
CA ILE A 485 -3.70 -17.95 36.76
C ILE A 485 -5.18 -18.32 37.01
N GLY A 486 -5.61 -19.55 36.73
CA GLY A 486 -6.94 -20.06 37.07
C GLY A 486 -7.09 -20.28 38.58
N ASP A 487 -7.15 -21.54 39.01
CA ASP A 487 -7.39 -21.93 40.41
C ASP A 487 -6.15 -21.80 41.32
N GLY A 488 -4.99 -21.40 40.77
CA GLY A 488 -3.77 -21.23 41.54
C GLY A 488 -3.70 -19.93 42.34
N TYR A 489 -2.92 -19.95 43.42
CA TYR A 489 -2.53 -18.74 44.14
C TYR A 489 -1.07 -18.80 44.59
N VAL A 490 -0.43 -17.63 44.62
CA VAL A 490 0.96 -17.45 45.00
C VAL A 490 1.02 -16.62 46.27
N GLN A 491 1.61 -17.17 47.34
CA GLN A 491 1.71 -16.50 48.63
C GLN A 491 3.18 -16.32 49.04
N LYS A 492 3.54 -15.09 49.43
CA LYS A 492 4.85 -14.82 50.04
C LYS A 492 4.82 -15.24 51.51
N ARG A 493 5.68 -16.17 51.90
CA ARG A 493 6.03 -16.47 53.30
C ARG A 493 7.33 -15.75 53.68
N LYS A 494 7.68 -15.71 54.97
CA LYS A 494 8.83 -14.95 55.54
C LYS A 494 10.07 -14.92 54.62
N SER A 495 10.52 -16.08 54.13
CA SER A 495 11.73 -16.21 53.28
C SER A 495 11.52 -16.94 51.95
N SER A 496 10.30 -17.36 51.62
CA SER A 496 10.01 -18.16 50.41
C SER A 496 8.63 -17.88 49.82
N TRP A 497 8.46 -18.19 48.53
CA TRP A 497 7.17 -18.11 47.86
C TRP A 497 6.55 -19.50 47.76
N MET A 498 5.27 -19.61 48.12
CA MET A 498 4.48 -20.83 48.02
C MET A 498 3.53 -20.69 46.84
N ILE A 499 3.68 -21.54 45.84
CA ILE A 499 2.79 -21.65 44.68
C ILE A 499 1.87 -22.84 44.95
N THR A 500 0.57 -22.58 44.98
CA THR A 500 -0.45 -23.60 45.28
C THR A 500 -1.44 -23.69 44.14
N PHE A 501 -1.84 -24.91 43.78
CA PHE A 501 -2.91 -25.20 42.85
C PHE A 501 -3.90 -26.14 43.55
N THR A 502 -5.18 -25.82 43.45
CA THR A 502 -6.26 -26.53 44.16
C THR A 502 -7.30 -26.96 43.16
N ASN A 503 -7.59 -28.26 43.07
CA ASN A 503 -8.63 -28.76 42.18
C ASN A 503 -9.19 -30.10 42.68
N ASN A 504 -10.37 -30.48 42.21
CA ASN A 504 -10.99 -31.77 42.50
C ASN A 504 -10.54 -32.87 41.51
N ASN A 505 -10.07 -32.49 40.32
CA ASN A 505 -9.64 -33.45 39.30
C ASN A 505 -8.17 -33.85 39.49
N GLU A 506 -7.93 -35.12 39.80
CA GLU A 506 -6.59 -35.67 40.01
C GLU A 506 -5.71 -35.61 38.74
N GLU A 507 -6.28 -35.78 37.54
CA GLU A 507 -5.53 -35.69 36.28
C GLU A 507 -4.90 -34.28 36.10
N LEU A 508 -5.59 -33.22 36.52
CA LEU A 508 -5.07 -31.85 36.45
C LEU A 508 -3.98 -31.59 37.49
N LEU A 509 -4.12 -32.18 38.68
CA LEU A 509 -3.12 -32.08 39.75
C LEU A 509 -1.81 -32.77 39.37
N ASP A 510 -1.92 -33.94 38.74
CA ASP A 510 -0.77 -34.70 38.26
C ASP A 510 -0.10 -34.02 37.06
N ASP A 511 -0.87 -33.42 36.14
CA ASP A 511 -0.32 -32.63 35.04
C ASP A 511 0.41 -31.37 35.54
N PHE A 512 -0.14 -30.66 36.53
CA PHE A 512 0.53 -29.53 37.20
C PHE A 512 1.85 -29.98 37.86
N GLY A 513 1.85 -31.12 38.55
CA GLY A 513 3.05 -31.71 39.15
C GLY A 513 4.11 -32.08 38.12
N CYS A 514 3.70 -32.71 37.01
CA CYS A 514 4.56 -33.08 35.90
C CYS A 514 5.19 -31.85 35.23
N CYS A 515 4.40 -30.82 34.93
CA CYS A 515 4.88 -29.55 34.40
C CYS A 515 5.90 -28.90 35.35
N THR A 516 5.60 -28.86 36.65
CA THR A 516 6.47 -28.27 37.67
C THR A 516 7.82 -29.00 37.77
N LYS A 517 7.80 -30.33 37.74
CA LYS A 517 8.99 -31.17 37.78
C LYS A 517 9.84 -31.02 36.52
N LYS A 518 9.23 -31.09 35.33
CA LYS A 518 9.93 -30.97 34.04
C LYS A 518 10.55 -29.59 33.83
N LEU A 519 9.82 -28.52 34.19
CA LEU A 519 10.29 -27.14 33.95
C LEU A 519 11.35 -26.70 34.96
N PHE A 520 11.10 -26.97 36.25
CA PHE A 520 11.86 -26.35 37.34
C PHE A 520 12.66 -27.34 38.18
N GLY A 521 12.53 -28.65 37.93
CA GLY A 521 13.16 -29.69 38.75
C GLY A 521 12.55 -29.80 40.16
N LEU A 522 11.36 -29.23 40.38
CA LEU A 522 10.72 -29.16 41.69
C LEU A 522 9.62 -30.22 41.83
N ASN A 523 9.66 -30.98 42.92
CA ASN A 523 8.55 -31.84 43.31
C ASN A 523 7.47 -31.02 44.02
N VAL A 524 6.22 -31.40 43.80
CA VAL A 524 5.05 -30.83 44.47
C VAL A 524 4.63 -31.70 45.65
N LYS A 525 4.11 -31.08 46.72
CA LYS A 525 3.57 -31.78 47.88
C LYS A 525 2.04 -31.76 47.81
N LYS A 526 1.38 -32.91 48.04
CA LYS A 526 -0.08 -33.04 48.17
C LYS A 526 -0.49 -32.77 49.63
N ARG A 527 -1.51 -31.95 49.85
CA ARG A 527 -2.14 -31.70 51.16
C ARG A 527 -3.60 -32.15 51.11
N LYS A 528 -4.03 -32.87 52.15
CA LYS A 528 -5.43 -33.33 52.26
C LYS A 528 -6.37 -32.13 52.45
N PRO A 529 -7.63 -32.23 51.97
CA PRO A 529 -8.60 -31.15 52.11
C PRO A 529 -8.82 -30.74 53.57
N HIS A 530 -9.11 -29.46 53.80
CA HIS A 530 -9.58 -28.98 55.11
C HIS A 530 -10.97 -29.56 55.45
N LYS A 531 -11.30 -29.74 56.74
CA LYS A 531 -12.60 -30.27 57.19
C LYS A 531 -13.76 -29.56 56.46
N GLY A 532 -14.60 -30.31 55.75
CA GLY A 532 -15.75 -29.81 54.98
C GLY A 532 -15.48 -29.38 53.54
N LYS A 533 -14.25 -29.54 53.02
CA LYS A 533 -13.92 -29.31 51.60
C LYS A 533 -13.49 -30.61 50.91
N THR A 534 -13.78 -30.75 49.63
CA THR A 534 -13.43 -31.93 48.81
C THR A 534 -12.18 -31.72 47.95
N ALA A 535 -11.72 -30.47 47.80
CA ALA A 535 -10.62 -30.13 46.92
C ALA A 535 -9.24 -30.47 47.50
N VAL A 536 -8.41 -31.10 46.68
CA VAL A 536 -7.03 -31.47 47.03
C VAL A 536 -6.10 -30.31 46.65
N GLU A 537 -5.19 -29.97 47.57
CA GLU A 537 -4.22 -28.89 47.38
C GLU A 537 -2.84 -29.46 47.03
N VAL A 538 -2.23 -28.96 45.96
CA VAL A 538 -0.87 -29.29 45.55
C VAL A 538 -0.02 -28.03 45.61
N TYR A 539 1.12 -28.07 46.30
CA TYR A 539 1.95 -26.88 46.45
C TYR A 539 3.45 -27.15 46.31
N THR A 540 4.19 -26.10 45.94
CA THR A 540 5.65 -26.08 45.96
C THR A 540 6.16 -24.76 46.54
N CYS A 541 7.26 -24.82 47.27
CA CYS A 541 7.91 -23.64 47.85
C CYS A 541 9.27 -23.42 47.19
N SER A 542 9.44 -22.25 46.56
CA SER A 542 10.70 -21.83 45.94
C SER A 542 10.78 -20.31 45.81
N THR A 543 11.86 -19.72 46.33
CA THR A 543 12.09 -18.27 46.26
C THR A 543 12.42 -17.82 44.84
N ASN A 544 13.22 -18.61 44.11
CA ASN A 544 13.60 -18.30 42.73
C ASN A 544 12.40 -18.39 41.77
N LEU A 545 11.48 -19.35 41.99
CA LEU A 545 10.27 -19.48 41.17
C LEU A 545 9.31 -18.30 41.39
N GLY A 546 9.11 -17.87 42.64
CA GLY A 546 8.29 -16.68 42.92
C GLY A 546 8.87 -15.41 42.31
N ARG A 547 10.20 -15.21 42.38
CA ARG A 547 10.89 -14.09 41.71
C ARG A 547 10.76 -14.16 40.19
N PHE A 548 10.83 -15.35 39.61
CA PHE A 548 10.64 -15.55 38.17
C PHE A 548 9.22 -15.17 37.74
N LEU A 549 8.20 -15.63 38.46
CA LEU A 549 6.80 -15.25 38.20
C LEU A 549 6.58 -13.74 38.34
N TYR A 550 7.19 -13.11 39.34
CA TYR A 550 7.11 -11.67 39.54
C TYR A 550 7.73 -10.89 38.36
N LYS A 551 8.91 -11.32 37.89
CA LYS A 551 9.53 -10.71 36.70
C LYS A 551 8.76 -10.98 35.41
N LEU A 552 8.11 -12.15 35.30
CA LEU A 552 7.31 -12.52 34.14
C LEU A 552 6.07 -11.65 34.00
N ASN A 553 5.28 -11.54 35.07
CA ASN A 553 4.16 -10.63 35.18
C ASN A 553 3.74 -10.47 36.65
N PRO A 554 3.89 -9.28 37.27
CA PRO A 554 3.50 -9.04 38.66
C PRO A 554 2.04 -9.39 38.96
N SER A 555 1.13 -9.20 37.99
CA SER A 555 -0.31 -9.49 38.14
C SER A 555 -0.61 -10.96 38.44
N ILE A 556 0.32 -11.90 38.19
CA ILE A 556 0.14 -13.32 38.55
C ILE A 556 0.08 -13.49 40.08
N LEU A 557 0.76 -12.62 40.82
CA LEU A 557 0.86 -12.69 42.29
C LEU A 557 -0.23 -11.88 42.99
N GLU A 558 -1.01 -11.10 42.25
CA GLU A 558 -2.09 -10.27 42.76
C GLU A 558 -3.39 -11.06 42.97
N LYS A 559 -4.39 -10.40 43.57
CA LYS A 559 -5.73 -10.96 43.79
C LYS A 559 -6.43 -11.29 42.46
N SER A 560 -7.43 -12.18 42.51
CA SER A 560 -8.15 -12.66 41.31
C SER A 560 -8.77 -11.57 40.41
N ALA A 561 -9.06 -10.38 40.96
CA ALA A 561 -9.61 -9.25 40.19
C ALA A 561 -8.54 -8.52 39.34
N GLU A 562 -7.25 -8.68 39.67
CA GLU A 562 -6.14 -7.99 39.01
C GLU A 562 -5.28 -8.93 38.15
N LYS A 563 -5.55 -10.24 38.19
CA LYS A 563 -4.86 -11.22 37.33
C LYS A 563 -5.00 -10.84 35.85
N ARG A 564 -3.92 -11.07 35.10
CA ARG A 564 -3.77 -10.79 33.65
C ARG A 564 -2.98 -11.91 32.97
N ILE A 565 -3.21 -12.13 31.68
CA ILE A 565 -2.37 -13.06 30.92
C ILE A 565 -1.05 -12.36 30.58
N PRO A 566 0.12 -12.98 30.83
CA PRO A 566 1.42 -12.42 30.45
C PRO A 566 1.48 -12.08 28.96
N SER A 567 2.04 -10.91 28.63
CA SER A 567 2.21 -10.46 27.23
C SER A 567 3.00 -11.45 26.38
N VAL A 568 3.95 -12.17 26.99
CA VAL A 568 4.73 -13.22 26.34
C VAL A 568 3.87 -14.37 25.82
N ILE A 569 2.79 -14.75 26.54
CA ILE A 569 1.82 -15.75 26.07
C ILE A 569 0.97 -15.16 24.94
N LYS A 570 0.56 -13.89 25.04
CA LYS A 570 -0.22 -13.20 24.01
C LYS A 570 0.47 -13.14 22.64
N ILE A 571 1.80 -13.17 22.62
CA ILE A 571 2.63 -13.10 21.39
C ILE A 571 3.16 -14.49 20.98
N SER A 572 2.94 -15.52 21.80
CA SER A 572 3.50 -16.86 21.56
C SER A 572 2.93 -17.56 20.30
N SER A 573 3.53 -18.70 19.93
CA SER A 573 3.03 -19.57 18.85
C SER A 573 1.63 -20.11 19.15
N GLU A 574 0.87 -20.43 18.10
CA GLU A 574 -0.48 -21.01 18.25
C GLU A 574 -0.46 -22.29 19.11
N THR A 575 0.61 -23.09 19.06
CA THR A 575 0.79 -24.28 19.90
C THR A 575 0.79 -23.96 21.40
N ASN A 576 1.52 -22.92 21.81
CA ASN A 576 1.61 -22.48 23.20
C ASN A 576 0.29 -21.88 23.68
N ILE A 577 -0.37 -21.10 22.82
CA ILE A 577 -1.70 -20.54 23.10
C ILE A 577 -2.74 -21.63 23.31
N LYS A 578 -2.78 -22.65 22.42
CA LYS A 578 -3.70 -23.79 22.55
C LYS A 578 -3.50 -24.52 23.88
N ASN A 579 -2.24 -24.73 24.29
CA ASN A 579 -1.93 -25.37 25.57
C ASN A 579 -2.30 -24.51 26.79
N PHE A 580 -2.09 -23.19 26.71
CA PHE A 580 -2.54 -22.26 27.75
C PHE A 580 -4.07 -22.29 27.88
N ILE A 581 -4.81 -22.14 26.77
CA ILE A 581 -6.28 -22.15 26.77
C ILE A 581 -6.81 -23.52 27.25
N SER A 582 -6.20 -24.62 26.81
CA SER A 582 -6.53 -26.00 27.25
C SER A 582 -6.56 -26.09 28.78
N ALA A 583 -5.42 -25.85 29.43
CA ALA A 583 -5.29 -25.96 30.88
C ALA A 583 -6.15 -24.93 31.62
N PHE A 584 -6.29 -23.71 31.10
CA PHE A 584 -7.09 -22.66 31.73
C PHE A 584 -8.59 -23.01 31.74
N LEU A 585 -9.12 -23.47 30.60
CA LEU A 585 -10.53 -23.86 30.49
C LEU A 585 -10.83 -25.17 31.24
N ASP A 586 -9.88 -26.10 31.28
CA ASP A 586 -10.02 -27.32 32.09
C ASP A 586 -10.31 -26.99 33.56
N CYS A 587 -9.70 -25.92 34.09
CA CYS A 587 -9.93 -25.39 35.43
C CYS A 587 -11.26 -24.61 35.54
N GLU A 588 -11.40 -23.53 34.77
CA GLU A 588 -12.38 -22.47 35.05
C GLU A 588 -13.69 -22.59 34.25
N ALA A 589 -13.71 -23.37 33.17
CA ALA A 589 -14.85 -23.34 32.26
C ALA A 589 -16.01 -24.22 32.73
N ASP A 590 -17.22 -23.68 32.60
CA ASP A 590 -18.47 -24.41 32.72
C ASP A 590 -19.03 -24.75 31.33
N VAL A 591 -19.46 -25.99 31.15
CA VAL A 591 -19.93 -26.53 29.86
C VAL A 591 -21.38 -26.93 29.97
N SER A 592 -22.25 -26.19 29.29
CA SER A 592 -23.68 -26.51 29.21
C SER A 592 -23.94 -27.50 28.07
N LYS A 593 -24.43 -28.70 28.43
CA LYS A 593 -24.79 -29.78 27.51
C LYS A 593 -25.90 -29.36 26.54
N ASP A 594 -26.98 -28.77 27.07
CA ASP A 594 -28.20 -28.49 26.29
C ASP A 594 -28.04 -27.34 25.30
N LYS A 595 -27.13 -26.40 25.56
CA LYS A 595 -27.01 -25.15 24.79
C LYS A 595 -25.76 -25.05 23.91
N ARG A 596 -24.88 -26.07 23.90
CA ARG A 596 -23.54 -26.04 23.27
C ARG A 596 -22.79 -24.75 23.62
N ARG A 597 -22.66 -24.48 24.92
CA ARG A 597 -22.07 -23.25 25.46
C ARG A 597 -20.94 -23.55 26.43
N ILE A 598 -19.83 -22.85 26.25
CA ILE A 598 -18.70 -22.83 27.18
C ILE A 598 -18.69 -21.43 27.81
N ASN A 599 -18.85 -21.37 29.13
CA ASN A 599 -18.82 -20.12 29.89
C ASN A 599 -17.60 -20.11 30.80
N ILE A 600 -16.91 -18.98 30.87
CA ILE A 600 -15.82 -18.74 31.83
C ILE A 600 -16.18 -17.51 32.64
N SER A 601 -16.18 -17.63 33.97
CA SER A 601 -16.51 -16.51 34.86
C SER A 601 -15.26 -16.05 35.59
N SER A 602 -14.94 -14.75 35.53
CA SER A 602 -13.82 -14.19 36.29
C SER A 602 -14.17 -12.84 36.89
N ALA A 603 -13.53 -12.51 38.01
CA ALA A 603 -13.61 -11.17 38.61
C ALA A 603 -12.80 -10.13 37.82
N SER A 604 -11.76 -10.56 37.08
CA SER A 604 -10.92 -9.67 36.28
C SER A 604 -11.52 -9.47 34.88
N LYS A 605 -11.96 -8.23 34.57
CA LYS A 605 -12.40 -7.84 33.22
C LYS A 605 -11.30 -8.04 32.19
N GLU A 606 -10.09 -7.70 32.59
CA GLU A 606 -8.93 -7.65 31.73
C GLU A 606 -8.38 -9.05 31.42
N LEU A 607 -8.46 -10.00 32.36
CA LEU A 607 -8.18 -11.41 32.11
C LEU A 607 -9.12 -11.99 31.06
N VAL A 608 -10.42 -11.66 31.15
CA VAL A 608 -11.44 -12.11 30.20
C VAL A 608 -11.18 -11.53 28.80
N LYS A 609 -10.79 -10.25 28.70
CA LYS A 609 -10.38 -9.64 27.43
C LYS A 609 -9.12 -10.27 26.84
N ASP A 610 -8.10 -10.50 27.67
CA ASP A 610 -6.87 -11.18 27.23
C ASP A 610 -7.19 -12.59 26.70
N LEU A 611 -8.08 -13.32 27.37
CA LEU A 611 -8.53 -14.65 26.93
C LEU A 611 -9.37 -14.57 25.64
N GLN A 612 -10.26 -13.59 25.51
CA GLN A 612 -11.00 -13.32 24.27
C GLN A 612 -10.03 -13.10 23.10
N PHE A 613 -8.97 -12.31 23.31
CA PHE A 613 -7.94 -12.08 22.30
C PHE A 613 -7.19 -13.36 21.90
N LEU A 614 -6.82 -14.21 22.85
CA LEU A 614 -6.18 -15.50 22.56
C LEU A 614 -7.09 -16.43 21.74
N ILE A 615 -8.37 -16.52 22.10
CA ILE A 615 -9.37 -17.32 21.37
C ILE A 615 -9.59 -16.76 19.96
N GLN A 616 -9.62 -15.43 19.81
CA GLN A 616 -9.74 -14.75 18.52
C GLN A 616 -8.52 -14.99 17.62
N ARG A 617 -7.30 -15.13 18.18
CA ARG A 617 -6.12 -15.53 17.40
C ARG A 617 -6.28 -16.93 16.77
N LEU A 618 -7.05 -17.83 17.41
CA LEU A 618 -7.42 -19.13 16.84
C LEU A 618 -8.57 -19.05 15.82
N GLY A 619 -9.09 -17.85 15.54
CA GLY A 619 -10.19 -17.62 14.61
C GLY A 619 -11.57 -17.97 15.17
N ILE A 620 -11.71 -17.98 16.50
CA ILE A 620 -12.95 -18.35 17.19
C ILE A 620 -13.57 -17.10 17.81
N ILE A 621 -14.87 -16.91 17.58
CA ILE A 621 -15.58 -15.72 18.07
C ILE A 621 -16.21 -16.01 19.44
N SER A 622 -16.07 -15.06 20.36
CA SER A 622 -16.60 -15.16 21.74
C SER A 622 -17.19 -13.83 22.21
N GLN A 623 -18.10 -13.90 23.19
CA GLN A 623 -18.84 -12.74 23.71
C GLN A 623 -18.52 -12.50 25.18
N ILE A 624 -18.40 -11.23 25.59
CA ILE A 624 -18.20 -10.83 26.99
C ILE A 624 -19.50 -10.25 27.56
N GLY A 625 -20.04 -10.91 28.58
CA GLY A 625 -21.15 -10.44 29.40
C GLY A 625 -20.71 -9.98 30.79
N LYS A 626 -21.64 -9.35 31.51
CA LYS A 626 -21.52 -9.06 32.94
C LYS A 626 -22.57 -9.86 33.70
N LYS A 627 -22.21 -10.41 34.87
CA LYS A 627 -23.13 -11.03 35.82
C LYS A 627 -22.89 -10.41 37.18
N ASN A 628 -23.94 -9.85 37.76
CA ASN A 628 -23.90 -9.39 39.13
C ASN A 628 -24.18 -10.60 40.03
N GLY A 629 -23.24 -10.94 40.89
CA GLY A 629 -23.41 -11.94 41.94
C GLY A 629 -23.47 -11.27 43.31
N GLY A 630 -24.01 -11.99 44.29
CA GLY A 630 -23.97 -11.59 45.69
C GLY A 630 -23.57 -12.77 46.56
N VAL A 631 -22.65 -12.54 47.50
CA VAL A 631 -22.39 -13.45 48.62
C VAL A 631 -22.57 -12.61 49.88
N ASN A 632 -23.46 -13.03 50.78
CA ASN A 632 -23.75 -12.36 52.06
C ASN A 632 -24.09 -10.85 51.93
N GLY A 633 -24.93 -10.47 50.95
CA GLY A 633 -25.39 -9.09 50.77
C GLY A 633 -24.45 -8.15 49.99
N TRP A 634 -23.21 -8.55 49.70
CA TRP A 634 -22.26 -7.74 48.91
C TRP A 634 -22.43 -7.97 47.41
N LYS A 635 -22.79 -6.93 46.65
CA LYS A 635 -22.86 -6.99 45.18
C LYS A 635 -21.45 -7.03 44.59
N LYS A 636 -21.11 -8.13 43.92
CA LYS A 636 -19.84 -8.29 43.20
C LYS A 636 -20.09 -8.56 41.72
N THR A 637 -19.49 -7.76 40.85
CA THR A 637 -19.62 -7.89 39.40
C THR A 637 -18.60 -8.89 38.88
N TYR A 638 -19.06 -9.92 38.19
CA TYR A 638 -18.25 -10.89 37.46
C TYR A 638 -18.40 -10.68 35.95
N TYR A 639 -17.34 -10.96 35.22
CA TYR A 639 -17.29 -10.93 33.76
C TYR A 639 -17.35 -12.34 33.23
N ILE A 640 -18.22 -12.59 32.25
CA ILE A 640 -18.40 -13.92 31.67
C ILE A 640 -17.96 -13.90 30.21
N LEU A 641 -17.00 -14.75 29.85
CA LEU A 641 -16.71 -15.08 28.47
C LEU A 641 -17.59 -16.24 28.02
N ARG A 642 -18.29 -16.08 26.90
CA ARG A 642 -19.17 -17.10 26.34
C ARG A 642 -18.72 -17.46 24.93
N VAL A 643 -18.54 -18.76 24.70
CA VAL A 643 -18.36 -19.36 23.38
C VAL A 643 -19.58 -20.26 23.13
N SER A 644 -20.28 -20.08 22.01
CA SER A 644 -21.58 -20.76 21.80
C SER A 644 -21.75 -21.32 20.40
N GLY A 645 -22.56 -22.37 20.27
CA GLY A 645 -22.97 -22.94 18.99
C GLY A 645 -21.78 -23.51 18.20
N ILE A 646 -21.67 -23.14 16.92
CA ILE A 646 -20.61 -23.62 16.02
C ILE A 646 -19.20 -23.23 16.50
N GLU A 647 -19.06 -22.08 17.17
CA GLU A 647 -17.77 -21.59 17.68
C GLU A 647 -17.26 -22.45 18.85
N ALA A 648 -18.16 -22.97 19.69
CA ALA A 648 -17.79 -23.89 20.77
C ALA A 648 -17.27 -25.23 20.20
N VAL A 649 -17.90 -25.74 19.14
CA VAL A 649 -17.45 -26.95 18.43
C VAL A 649 -16.07 -26.72 17.79
N LYS A 650 -15.85 -25.57 17.15
CA LYS A 650 -14.53 -25.21 16.59
C LYS A 650 -13.46 -25.18 17.68
N LEU A 651 -13.76 -24.62 18.85
CA LEU A 651 -12.84 -24.57 19.98
C LEU A 651 -12.44 -25.96 20.48
N VAL A 652 -13.42 -26.84 20.70
CA VAL A 652 -13.18 -28.22 21.16
C VAL A 652 -12.44 -29.06 20.13
N LYS A 653 -12.67 -28.85 18.83
CA LYS A 653 -11.87 -29.51 17.78
C LYS A 653 -10.45 -28.96 17.67
N ALA A 654 -10.23 -27.68 17.96
CA ALA A 654 -8.94 -27.03 17.80
C ALA A 654 -7.96 -27.28 18.95
N ILE A 655 -8.47 -27.65 20.14
CA ILE A 655 -7.72 -27.72 21.39
C ILE A 655 -7.89 -29.10 22.06
N PRO A 656 -6.79 -29.78 22.41
CA PRO A 656 -6.86 -31.00 23.21
C PRO A 656 -7.12 -30.65 24.68
N PHE A 657 -8.32 -30.94 25.17
CA PHE A 657 -8.69 -30.79 26.59
C PHE A 657 -8.42 -32.09 27.35
N LEU A 658 -7.95 -31.98 28.59
CA LEU A 658 -7.84 -33.15 29.48
C LEU A 658 -9.21 -33.52 30.05
N ASN A 659 -10.02 -32.52 30.39
CA ASN A 659 -11.29 -32.78 31.05
C ASN A 659 -12.32 -33.35 30.08
N LYS A 660 -12.88 -34.52 30.43
CA LYS A 660 -13.91 -35.22 29.64
C LYS A 660 -15.18 -34.38 29.42
N LYS A 661 -15.42 -33.34 30.23
CA LYS A 661 -16.58 -32.42 30.10
C LYS A 661 -16.68 -31.74 28.72
N PHE A 662 -15.58 -31.57 28.01
CA PHE A 662 -15.60 -30.94 26.68
C PHE A 662 -16.03 -31.89 25.55
N LYS A 663 -15.94 -33.22 25.75
CA LYS A 663 -16.42 -34.21 24.76
C LYS A 663 -17.93 -34.05 24.49
N TYR A 664 -18.69 -33.69 25.53
CA TYR A 664 -20.13 -33.42 25.44
C TYR A 664 -20.51 -32.32 24.44
N VAL A 665 -19.60 -31.41 24.08
CA VAL A 665 -19.88 -30.38 23.06
C VAL A 665 -20.02 -30.99 21.67
N ASN A 666 -19.36 -32.13 21.41
CA ASN A 666 -19.46 -32.88 20.16
C ASN A 666 -20.64 -33.86 20.16
N ASP A 667 -21.05 -34.37 21.33
CA ASP A 667 -21.94 -35.55 21.48
C ASP A 667 -23.47 -35.26 21.52
N VAL A 668 -23.96 -34.13 21.00
CA VAL A 668 -25.40 -33.80 21.08
C VAL A 668 -26.11 -33.85 19.73
N SER A 669 -27.20 -34.63 19.70
CA SER A 669 -28.16 -34.83 18.60
C SER A 669 -28.96 -33.56 18.22
N ASN A 670 -29.07 -33.32 16.91
CA ASN A 670 -30.13 -32.65 16.13
C ASN A 670 -30.91 -31.41 16.64
N GLY A 671 -30.43 -30.68 17.65
CA GLY A 671 -30.95 -29.33 17.93
C GLY A 671 -30.42 -28.29 16.93
N ILE A 672 -31.27 -27.77 16.04
CA ILE A 672 -30.90 -26.68 15.11
C ILE A 672 -30.82 -25.37 15.90
N PHE A 673 -29.65 -25.07 16.48
CA PHE A 673 -29.42 -23.78 17.13
C PHE A 673 -28.88 -22.76 16.11
N ASN A 674 -29.73 -21.81 15.68
CA ASN A 674 -29.33 -20.67 14.83
C ASN A 674 -28.64 -19.56 15.66
N THR A 675 -27.52 -19.87 16.33
CA THR A 675 -26.68 -18.88 17.04
C THR A 675 -25.50 -18.44 16.18
N ASN A 676 -25.72 -18.19 14.89
CA ASN A 676 -24.61 -17.78 14.03
C ASN A 676 -24.28 -16.31 14.28
N LEU A 677 -23.07 -16.05 14.79
CA LEU A 677 -22.56 -14.71 15.07
C LEU A 677 -21.90 -14.11 13.82
N ASP A 678 -21.30 -14.93 12.96
CA ASP A 678 -20.50 -14.50 11.80
C ASP A 678 -21.38 -14.31 10.55
N VAL A 679 -22.07 -13.17 10.53
CA VAL A 679 -23.00 -12.75 9.47
C VAL A 679 -22.48 -11.56 8.68
N VAL A 680 -22.94 -11.40 7.44
CA VAL A 680 -22.60 -10.27 6.57
C VAL A 680 -23.84 -9.38 6.38
N PRO A 681 -23.85 -8.14 6.91
CA PRO A 681 -25.02 -7.28 6.88
C PRO A 681 -25.22 -6.56 5.54
N ASN A 682 -26.42 -6.00 5.33
CA ASN A 682 -26.74 -5.05 4.24
C ASN A 682 -26.50 -5.57 2.80
N LEU A 683 -26.84 -6.84 2.55
CA LEU A 683 -26.72 -7.48 1.22
C LEU A 683 -28.06 -7.65 0.49
N ASN A 684 -29.18 -7.24 1.07
CA ASN A 684 -30.53 -7.47 0.55
C ASN A 684 -30.72 -6.95 -0.88
N ARG A 685 -30.34 -5.69 -1.15
CA ARG A 685 -30.41 -5.10 -2.50
C ARG A 685 -29.53 -5.82 -3.49
N VAL A 686 -28.32 -6.20 -3.08
CA VAL A 686 -27.37 -6.93 -3.93
C VAL A 686 -27.93 -8.27 -4.35
N PHE A 687 -28.59 -9.01 -3.45
CA PHE A 687 -29.22 -10.28 -3.79
C PHE A 687 -30.38 -10.10 -4.78
N ILE A 688 -31.23 -9.10 -4.58
CA ILE A 688 -32.33 -8.78 -5.51
C ILE A 688 -31.77 -8.45 -6.90
N ASP A 689 -30.79 -7.55 -6.96
CA ASP A 689 -30.20 -7.09 -8.22
C ASP A 689 -29.47 -8.21 -8.94
N LEU A 690 -28.69 -9.01 -8.21
CA LEU A 690 -27.96 -10.15 -8.76
C LEU A 690 -28.93 -11.21 -9.31
N ARG A 691 -30.00 -11.53 -8.58
CA ARG A 691 -31.01 -12.49 -9.04
C ARG A 691 -31.72 -12.01 -10.31
N LYS A 692 -32.11 -10.73 -10.36
CA LYS A 692 -32.76 -10.11 -11.53
C LYS A 692 -31.83 -10.09 -12.74
N LYS A 693 -30.58 -9.64 -12.58
CA LYS A 693 -29.58 -9.59 -13.67
C LYS A 693 -29.25 -10.96 -14.24
N MET A 694 -29.17 -11.97 -13.37
CA MET A 694 -28.88 -13.36 -13.77
C MET A 694 -30.10 -14.10 -14.34
N ASN A 695 -31.29 -13.50 -14.26
CA ASN A 695 -32.56 -14.12 -14.62
C ASN A 695 -32.76 -15.52 -13.98
N VAL A 696 -32.44 -15.65 -12.70
CA VAL A 696 -32.53 -16.93 -11.96
C VAL A 696 -33.65 -16.91 -10.93
N CYS A 697 -34.30 -18.05 -10.73
CA CYS A 697 -35.26 -18.25 -9.65
C CYS A 697 -34.54 -18.41 -8.29
N GLN A 698 -35.22 -18.07 -7.19
CA GLN A 698 -34.69 -18.22 -5.83
C GLN A 698 -34.29 -19.68 -5.51
N ASN A 699 -34.97 -20.67 -6.11
CA ASN A 699 -34.66 -22.10 -5.94
C ASN A 699 -33.30 -22.50 -6.54
N SER A 700 -32.79 -21.73 -7.49
CA SER A 700 -31.61 -22.07 -8.28
C SER A 700 -30.30 -21.47 -7.73
N LEU A 701 -30.27 -21.15 -6.44
CA LEU A 701 -29.18 -20.39 -5.78
C LEU A 701 -28.41 -21.22 -4.74
N GLY A 702 -28.54 -22.55 -4.79
CA GLY A 702 -27.77 -23.49 -3.97
C GLY A 702 -28.14 -23.51 -2.48
N ILE A 703 -29.18 -22.79 -2.06
CA ILE A 703 -29.72 -22.79 -0.70
C ILE A 703 -31.26 -22.87 -0.73
N ALA A 704 -31.86 -23.20 0.42
CA ALA A 704 -33.31 -23.25 0.56
C ALA A 704 -33.97 -21.91 0.18
N ARG A 705 -35.01 -21.97 -0.67
CA ARG A 705 -35.77 -20.80 -1.16
C ARG A 705 -36.16 -19.83 -0.05
N THR A 706 -36.70 -20.38 1.04
CA THR A 706 -37.15 -19.60 2.21
C THR A 706 -36.01 -18.79 2.81
N SER A 707 -34.81 -19.38 2.95
CA SER A 707 -33.63 -18.66 3.46
C SER A 707 -33.21 -17.51 2.54
N TYR A 708 -33.23 -17.73 1.22
CA TYR A 708 -32.87 -16.68 0.26
C TYR A 708 -33.90 -15.54 0.25
N GLN A 709 -35.20 -15.88 0.34
CA GLN A 709 -36.28 -14.90 0.43
C GLN A 709 -36.14 -13.97 1.64
N HIS A 710 -35.76 -14.52 2.80
CA HIS A 710 -35.45 -13.70 3.98
C HIS A 710 -34.22 -12.79 3.76
N TYR A 711 -33.22 -13.24 3.01
CA TYR A 711 -32.07 -12.38 2.66
C TYR A 711 -32.45 -11.20 1.77
N GLU A 712 -33.36 -11.39 0.81
CA GLU A 712 -33.88 -10.29 -0.02
C GLU A 712 -34.76 -9.33 0.78
N ARG A 713 -35.54 -9.83 1.75
CA ARG A 713 -36.34 -9.01 2.65
C ARG A 713 -35.49 -8.23 3.65
N GLY A 714 -34.32 -8.76 4.01
CA GLY A 714 -33.40 -8.16 4.99
C GLY A 714 -33.76 -8.47 6.45
N ASP A 715 -34.75 -9.32 6.70
CA ASP A 715 -35.12 -9.81 8.04
C ASP A 715 -34.15 -10.87 8.57
N ARG A 716 -33.40 -11.53 7.67
CA ARG A 716 -32.30 -12.43 8.01
C ARG A 716 -31.01 -12.02 7.32
N LEU A 717 -29.89 -12.18 8.01
CA LEU A 717 -28.56 -11.95 7.45
C LEU A 717 -27.91 -13.28 7.03
N PRO A 718 -27.22 -13.32 5.88
CA PRO A 718 -26.47 -14.50 5.46
C PRO A 718 -25.24 -14.70 6.35
N SER A 719 -25.05 -15.93 6.80
CA SER A 719 -23.77 -16.36 7.34
C SER A 719 -22.72 -16.46 6.25
N ARG A 720 -21.44 -16.26 6.57
CA ARG A 720 -20.35 -16.42 5.59
C ARG A 720 -20.35 -17.74 4.82
N SER A 721 -20.61 -18.86 5.50
CA SER A 721 -20.66 -20.18 4.85
C SER A 721 -21.77 -20.27 3.80
N LYS A 722 -22.99 -19.84 4.14
CA LYS A 722 -24.11 -19.73 3.19
C LYS A 722 -23.82 -18.74 2.07
N LEU A 723 -23.20 -17.60 2.37
CA LEU A 723 -22.80 -16.63 1.35
C LEU A 723 -21.82 -17.26 0.35
N TYR A 724 -20.83 -18.00 0.84
CA TYR A 724 -19.88 -18.74 0.01
C TYR A 724 -20.57 -19.83 -0.83
N GLN A 725 -21.55 -20.56 -0.28
CA GLN A 725 -22.36 -21.54 -1.04
C GLN A 725 -23.13 -20.88 -2.19
N ILE A 726 -23.76 -19.73 -1.95
CA ILE A 726 -24.45 -18.95 -2.99
C ILE A 726 -23.44 -18.54 -4.09
N ILE A 727 -22.29 -17.98 -3.70
CA ILE A 727 -21.26 -17.51 -4.65
C ILE A 727 -20.67 -18.66 -5.47
N SER A 728 -20.33 -19.77 -4.83
CA SER A 728 -19.76 -20.94 -5.51
C SER A 728 -20.76 -21.58 -6.47
N HIS A 729 -22.06 -21.59 -6.15
CA HIS A 729 -23.10 -22.01 -7.08
C HIS A 729 -23.24 -21.05 -8.27
N LEU A 730 -23.16 -19.73 -8.03
CA LEU A 730 -23.22 -18.72 -9.08
C LEU A 730 -22.00 -18.75 -10.01
N LYS A 731 -20.79 -18.93 -9.48
CA LYS A 731 -19.55 -19.06 -10.26
C LYS A 731 -19.60 -20.23 -11.25
N LYS A 732 -20.24 -21.35 -10.89
CA LYS A 732 -20.43 -22.51 -11.78
C LYS A 732 -21.24 -22.18 -13.04
N LYS A 733 -22.09 -21.15 -13.00
CA LYS A 733 -22.87 -20.69 -14.17
C LYS A 733 -22.07 -19.81 -15.14
N LYS A 734 -20.74 -19.69 -14.98
CA LYS A 734 -19.79 -19.02 -15.89
C LYS A 734 -20.09 -17.55 -16.24
N LEU A 735 -20.85 -16.80 -15.43
CA LEU A 735 -20.97 -15.35 -15.57
C LEU A 735 -20.05 -14.63 -14.58
N PHE A 736 -19.07 -13.86 -15.09
CA PHE A 736 -18.24 -12.97 -14.31
C PHE A 736 -18.93 -11.60 -14.16
N LEU A 737 -19.74 -11.47 -13.11
CA LEU A 737 -20.29 -10.18 -12.70
C LEU A 737 -19.41 -9.55 -11.62
N THR A 738 -19.20 -8.23 -11.71
CA THR A 738 -18.46 -7.47 -10.70
C THR A 738 -19.10 -7.62 -9.32
N GLU A 739 -20.42 -7.79 -9.24
CA GLU A 739 -21.14 -8.07 -8.00
C GLU A 739 -20.73 -9.38 -7.34
N ILE A 740 -20.47 -10.43 -8.12
CA ILE A 740 -20.04 -11.74 -7.60
C ILE A 740 -18.62 -11.62 -7.03
N ALA A 741 -17.71 -10.95 -7.74
CA ALA A 741 -16.34 -10.72 -7.25
C ALA A 741 -16.32 -9.94 -5.93
N ARG A 742 -17.16 -8.92 -5.79
CA ARG A 742 -17.29 -8.15 -4.53
C ARG A 742 -17.82 -9.00 -3.37
N LEU A 743 -18.85 -9.81 -3.61
CA LEU A 743 -19.38 -10.72 -2.58
C LEU A 743 -18.35 -11.78 -2.19
N ASP A 744 -17.52 -12.22 -3.13
CA ASP A 744 -16.42 -13.15 -2.90
C ASP A 744 -15.36 -12.55 -1.97
N LEU A 745 -14.95 -11.29 -2.19
CA LEU A 745 -14.06 -10.54 -1.30
C LEU A 745 -14.65 -10.42 0.11
N LEU A 746 -15.93 -10.05 0.23
CA LEU A 746 -16.58 -9.99 1.54
C LEU A 746 -16.62 -11.35 2.23
N SER A 747 -16.85 -12.45 1.49
CA SER A 747 -16.93 -13.80 2.06
C SER A 747 -15.58 -14.31 2.58
N THR A 748 -14.48 -13.91 1.94
CA THR A 748 -13.09 -14.32 2.24
C THR A 748 -12.34 -13.34 3.15
N SER A 749 -12.89 -12.15 3.39
CA SER A 749 -12.28 -11.10 4.24
C SER A 749 -12.03 -11.54 5.69
N ASP A 750 -11.04 -10.91 6.33
CA ASP A 750 -10.71 -11.05 7.76
C ASP A 750 -11.59 -10.18 8.67
N ILE A 751 -12.70 -9.65 8.14
CA ILE A 751 -13.61 -8.76 8.87
C ILE A 751 -14.63 -9.58 9.64
N PHE A 752 -14.90 -9.22 10.89
CA PHE A 752 -16.06 -9.65 11.63
C PHE A 752 -16.97 -8.43 11.83
N TRP A 753 -18.18 -8.52 11.26
CA TRP A 753 -19.20 -7.48 11.41
C TRP A 753 -19.84 -7.62 12.78
N ASP A 754 -19.42 -6.76 13.70
CA ASP A 754 -19.88 -6.81 15.09
C ASP A 754 -21.02 -5.83 15.28
N LYS A 755 -22.11 -6.28 15.90
CA LYS A 755 -23.31 -5.47 16.12
C LYS A 755 -23.07 -4.50 17.27
N ILE A 756 -23.43 -3.24 17.10
CA ILE A 756 -23.41 -2.24 18.17
C ILE A 756 -24.55 -2.55 19.13
N GLU A 757 -24.21 -2.80 20.39
CA GLU A 757 -25.16 -3.05 21.48
C GLU A 757 -25.55 -1.75 22.19
N MET A 758 -24.61 -0.82 22.34
CA MET A 758 -24.85 0.43 23.05
C MET A 758 -24.00 1.58 22.49
N ILE A 759 -24.62 2.76 22.41
CA ILE A 759 -23.95 4.04 22.11
C ILE A 759 -24.28 5.02 23.23
N LYS A 760 -23.26 5.57 23.90
CA LYS A 760 -23.46 6.55 24.98
C LYS A 760 -22.61 7.79 24.77
N GLU A 761 -23.22 8.95 24.90
CA GLU A 761 -22.51 10.23 24.95
C GLU A 761 -21.94 10.48 26.36
N ILE A 762 -20.66 10.86 26.42
CA ILE A 762 -19.96 11.18 27.66
C ILE A 762 -19.14 12.46 27.52
N PRO A 763 -18.85 13.18 28.62
CA PRO A 763 -17.84 14.23 28.60
C PRO A 763 -16.45 13.62 28.31
N PRO A 764 -15.51 14.42 27.77
CA PRO A 764 -14.15 13.95 27.50
C PRO A 764 -13.45 13.52 28.80
N LEU A 765 -12.90 12.29 28.82
CA LEU A 765 -12.18 11.74 29.97
C LEU A 765 -10.82 12.40 30.19
N SER A 766 -10.28 13.04 29.16
CA SER A 766 -9.01 13.75 29.16
C SER A 766 -9.11 15.01 28.33
N GLN A 767 -8.26 15.99 28.61
CA GLN A 767 -8.10 17.19 27.80
C GLN A 767 -7.59 16.90 26.37
N TRP A 768 -6.98 15.73 26.16
CA TRP A 768 -6.34 15.36 24.90
C TRP A 768 -6.94 14.09 24.28
N VAL A 769 -7.12 14.13 22.97
CA VAL A 769 -7.43 12.99 22.10
C VAL A 769 -6.27 12.72 21.14
N TYR A 770 -6.17 11.48 20.67
CA TYR A 770 -5.00 10.99 19.93
C TYR A 770 -5.41 10.30 18.63
N ASP A 771 -4.53 10.32 17.62
CA ASP A 771 -4.73 9.63 16.34
C ASP A 771 -3.40 9.23 15.67
N LEU A 772 -3.42 8.26 14.75
CA LEU A 772 -2.25 7.73 14.03
C LEU A 772 -2.48 7.72 12.51
N GLN A 773 -1.66 8.45 11.76
CA GLN A 773 -1.64 8.33 10.30
C GLN A 773 -0.89 7.07 9.89
N VAL A 774 -1.58 6.18 9.17
CA VAL A 774 -1.02 4.95 8.61
C VAL A 774 -0.87 5.11 7.09
N GLU A 775 0.25 4.64 6.56
CA GLU A 775 0.59 4.66 5.13
C GLU A 775 -0.38 3.83 4.28
N ASP A 776 -0.71 4.31 3.08
CA ASP A 776 -1.60 3.75 2.04
C ASP A 776 -3.08 3.55 2.39
N VAL A 777 -3.36 2.94 3.54
CA VAL A 777 -4.69 2.42 3.91
C VAL A 777 -5.41 3.28 4.93
N HIS A 778 -4.69 4.18 5.61
CA HIS A 778 -5.22 5.18 6.55
C HIS A 778 -6.22 4.61 7.57
N ASN A 779 -5.94 3.43 8.11
CA ASN A 779 -6.74 2.83 9.18
C ASN A 779 -5.83 1.97 10.07
N PHE A 780 -6.30 1.63 11.27
CA PHE A 780 -5.58 0.75 12.19
C PHE A 780 -6.55 0.02 13.12
N ILE A 781 -6.02 -0.94 13.89
CA ILE A 781 -6.78 -1.68 14.90
C ILE A 781 -6.60 -1.03 16.28
N ALA A 782 -7.72 -0.62 16.88
CA ALA A 782 -7.79 0.01 18.20
C ALA A 782 -8.86 -0.69 19.05
N ASN A 783 -8.52 -1.15 20.26
CA ASN A 783 -9.39 -1.99 21.10
C ASN A 783 -10.05 -3.17 20.34
N ASN A 784 -9.32 -3.79 19.40
CA ASN A 784 -9.81 -4.82 18.49
C ASN A 784 -11.01 -4.38 17.60
N ILE A 785 -11.05 -3.11 17.20
CA ILE A 785 -12.00 -2.52 16.24
C ILE A 785 -11.19 -1.82 15.15
N PHE A 786 -11.63 -1.89 13.89
CA PHE A 786 -11.00 -1.12 12.81
C PHE A 786 -11.47 0.34 12.86
N VAL A 787 -10.51 1.24 12.99
CA VAL A 787 -10.73 2.70 13.03
C VAL A 787 -10.10 3.35 11.80
N HIS A 788 -10.79 4.31 11.19
CA HIS A 788 -10.40 4.90 9.90
C HIS A 788 -10.03 6.39 10.02
N ASN A 789 -9.04 6.80 9.25
CA ASN A 789 -8.56 8.18 9.15
C ASN A 789 -8.86 8.72 7.77
N SER A 790 -9.86 9.59 7.67
CA SER A 790 -10.27 10.11 6.36
C SER A 790 -9.38 11.29 5.93
N GLN A 791 -8.70 11.15 4.79
CA GLN A 791 -7.86 12.15 4.10
C GLN A 791 -8.23 12.30 2.61
N LEU A 792 -9.49 12.06 2.24
CA LEU A 792 -9.98 12.16 0.85
C LEU A 792 -9.53 13.45 0.17
N LEU A 793 -9.73 14.60 0.81
CA LEU A 793 -9.52 15.90 0.17
C LEU A 793 -8.04 16.21 -0.11
N LYS A 794 -7.11 15.66 0.71
CA LYS A 794 -5.66 15.76 0.42
C LYS A 794 -5.28 14.97 -0.83
N ARG A 795 -5.75 13.72 -0.94
CA ARG A 795 -5.48 12.86 -2.09
C ARG A 795 -6.15 13.36 -3.37
N VAL A 796 -7.33 13.96 -3.24
CA VAL A 796 -8.03 14.61 -4.35
C VAL A 796 -7.28 15.83 -4.86
N GLY A 797 -6.75 16.68 -3.97
CA GLY A 797 -5.93 17.83 -4.37
C GLY A 797 -4.63 17.44 -5.09
N THR A 798 -4.20 16.19 -5.00
CA THR A 798 -3.06 15.65 -5.78
C THR A 798 -3.47 15.14 -7.16
N ILE A 799 -4.74 14.71 -7.32
CA ILE A 799 -5.26 14.14 -8.57
C ILE A 799 -5.77 15.23 -9.52
N GLY A 800 -6.39 16.29 -8.99
CA GLY A 800 -6.86 17.40 -9.80
C GLY A 800 -5.74 18.40 -10.09
N LEU A 801 -5.21 18.41 -11.31
CA LEU A 801 -4.14 19.33 -11.76
C LEU A 801 -4.50 20.83 -11.54
N LYS A 802 -5.80 21.16 -11.57
CA LYS A 802 -6.34 22.53 -11.35
C LYS A 802 -7.19 22.61 -10.07
N ALA A 803 -7.01 21.69 -9.14
CA ALA A 803 -7.70 21.66 -7.85
C ALA A 803 -6.74 22.05 -6.71
N ARG A 804 -7.15 22.97 -5.83
CA ARG A 804 -6.40 23.31 -4.62
C ARG A 804 -7.16 22.87 -3.38
N TYR A 805 -6.44 22.28 -2.41
CA TYR A 805 -6.99 21.89 -1.13
C TYR A 805 -6.50 22.82 -0.02
N VAL A 806 -7.42 23.38 0.77
CA VAL A 806 -7.13 24.31 1.87
C VAL A 806 -7.76 23.81 3.17
N THR A 807 -7.05 23.97 4.30
CA THR A 807 -7.46 23.50 5.63
C THR A 807 -7.16 24.51 6.74
N GLY A 808 -8.04 24.63 7.74
CA GLY A 808 -7.78 25.39 8.99
C GLY A 808 -8.91 26.35 9.37
N ARG A 809 -8.80 27.03 10.52
CA ARG A 809 -9.78 28.07 10.95
C ARG A 809 -9.74 29.33 10.07
N GLY A 810 -8.62 29.61 9.39
CA GLY A 810 -8.56 30.68 8.37
C GLY A 810 -9.47 30.43 7.17
N ALA A 811 -9.93 29.19 6.97
CA ALA A 811 -10.86 28.84 5.90
C ALA A 811 -12.33 29.18 6.20
N SER A 812 -12.67 29.62 7.42
CA SER A 812 -14.02 30.09 7.75
C SER A 812 -14.18 31.58 7.38
N GLY A 813 -14.70 31.82 6.19
CA GLY A 813 -15.53 32.99 5.84
C GLY A 813 -14.84 34.34 5.59
N ALA A 814 -13.73 34.68 6.24
CA ALA A 814 -13.20 36.07 6.19
C ALA A 814 -11.74 36.22 5.74
N GLY A 815 -10.91 35.15 5.76
CA GLY A 815 -9.47 35.23 5.45
C GLY A 815 -9.01 34.44 4.22
N LEU A 816 -9.92 33.73 3.54
CA LEU A 816 -9.56 32.86 2.42
C LEU A 816 -9.45 33.71 1.14
N THR A 817 -8.24 34.14 0.80
CA THR A 817 -7.96 34.82 -0.47
C THR A 817 -7.47 33.80 -1.48
N ALA A 818 -8.19 33.67 -2.59
CA ALA A 818 -7.83 32.79 -3.68
C ALA A 818 -7.60 33.63 -4.94
N THR A 819 -6.37 33.67 -5.41
CA THR A 819 -5.95 34.44 -6.59
C THR A 819 -5.72 33.50 -7.76
N VAL A 820 -6.14 33.93 -8.94
CA VAL A 820 -5.87 33.20 -10.17
C VAL A 820 -4.57 33.75 -10.74
N VAL A 821 -3.54 32.92 -10.79
CA VAL A 821 -2.20 33.31 -11.25
C VAL A 821 -1.92 32.62 -12.59
N LYS A 822 -1.16 33.27 -13.46
CA LYS A 822 -0.74 32.67 -14.73
C LYS A 822 0.38 31.68 -14.44
N ASP A 823 0.13 30.42 -14.71
CA ASP A 823 1.06 29.32 -14.44
C ASP A 823 1.89 29.04 -15.69
N GLU A 824 3.19 29.32 -15.60
CA GLU A 824 4.14 29.15 -16.70
C GLU A 824 4.34 27.67 -17.07
N PHE A 825 4.09 26.73 -16.13
CA PHE A 825 4.23 25.29 -16.37
C PHE A 825 3.01 24.68 -17.07
N ILE A 826 1.80 25.20 -16.83
CA ILE A 826 0.55 24.65 -17.38
C ILE A 826 0.13 25.41 -18.66
N GLN A 827 0.87 26.45 -19.06
CA GLN A 827 0.48 27.40 -20.12
C GLN A 827 -0.97 27.89 -19.96
N GLY A 828 -1.37 28.15 -18.71
CA GLY A 828 -2.76 28.40 -18.35
C GLY A 828 -2.90 29.21 -17.06
N TRP A 829 -4.12 29.36 -16.59
CA TRP A 829 -4.39 29.97 -15.28
C TRP A 829 -4.40 28.87 -14.21
N SER A 830 -3.77 29.11 -13.07
CA SER A 830 -3.85 28.24 -11.88
C SER A 830 -4.41 29.02 -10.69
N LEU A 831 -4.84 28.29 -9.67
CA LEU A 831 -5.39 28.86 -8.44
C LEU A 831 -4.29 28.84 -7.38
N GLU A 832 -3.96 30.00 -6.82
CA GLU A 832 -3.24 30.14 -5.56
C GLU A 832 -4.26 30.43 -4.47
N ALA A 833 -4.18 29.72 -3.35
CA ALA A 833 -5.04 29.96 -2.20
C ALA A 833 -4.17 30.25 -0.99
N GLY A 834 -4.32 31.47 -0.45
CA GLY A 834 -3.74 31.91 0.81
C GLY A 834 -4.77 31.81 1.93
N ALA A 835 -4.29 31.42 3.11
CA ALA A 835 -5.03 31.51 4.37
C ALA A 835 -4.20 32.31 5.38
#